data_AF-A0A803JRB9-F1
#
_entry.id   AF-A0A803JRB9-F1
#
_cell.length_a   1.000
_cell.length_b   1.000
_cell.length_c   1.000
_cell.angle_alpha   90.00
_cell.angle_beta   90.00
_cell.angle_gamma   90.00
#
_symmetry.space_group_name_H-M   'P 1'
#
loop_
_entity.id
_entity.type
_entity.pdbx_description
1 polymer ?
#
loop_
_entity_poly.entity_id
_entity_poly.type
_entity_poly.pdbx_seq_one_letter_code
_entity_poly.pdbx_strand_id
1 'polypeptide(L)'
;MYKFIRSLKLKAHFATKDNMTKTDTFLVSLKNKLGKKSSFVPPGTFTAIDTFEAVVMLEINKLMSNKDSYMFRKGSNISRAERQAIKSLQHNTSIIIMRADKGGGTVVLNKNDYESEALRQLENQTHYRKLDGDPTAKFKNELNIFLNAAVMEGVITEELYQLIFLQYPKVPNIYFLPKVHKSLVNPPGRPIVSNVGALWQPPAILIDMHLQELLPNLEPSLKDTTDFLNRLNKVIIPEGEFILCSLDVKDLFTSIPHVEGIECVRQYLTKANQQMYKVNFLCDLLEMVLTRNYFGFNDEYFIQLQGCAMGANMAPAYANIFMDNFEKIHIFSNTRYQPFIHSYMRYVDDTFFLWTGTVDLLNDFLIYLNNVHTTIKFTLEVGLTEIHFLDVLVKVTDSNFVTSIYRKPTDKNNLLRPNSFHPQGLFRGLPKSQFMRIKRIASTNEVYEDESQKMVQKFVEKGYCQLDLMEVKREVGLIPRNETLKMKGKAVDKVKRIPFITSYDINAKARRNIILKHWGILATDPKFGHLFKLPPIFSYRRGRNIGELIKHRPGCSSTSTITKGTFPCRNCSHCNGIIAGSAVTHPQYGTRHEVGGFYTCDSKDVIYCVKCPCGLAYVGQTSRPVKMRLNEHKSTIRNYKPPTQSPQRTIQTVRKKEIEKKRETLLAKHFFTHGHQVAQVRWQILEKIQVRQGQDKKKLLSQRECYWIWLLQSRHPRGLNDEFNMACFL
;
A
#
# COMPACT_ATOMS: atom_id res chain seq x y z
N MET A 1 -13.78 11.24 -10.11
CA MET A 1 -15.25 11.35 -10.08
C MET A 1 -15.92 9.99 -9.91
N TYR A 2 -15.78 9.07 -10.85
CA TYR A 2 -16.40 7.72 -10.80
C TYR A 2 -16.48 7.05 -9.41
N LYS A 3 -15.36 6.90 -8.70
CA LYS A 3 -15.33 6.29 -7.36
C LYS A 3 -16.22 7.01 -6.34
N PHE A 4 -16.28 8.34 -6.42
CA PHE A 4 -17.10 9.16 -5.53
C PHE A 4 -18.59 9.01 -5.86
N ILE A 5 -18.96 9.11 -7.14
CA ILE A 5 -20.34 8.91 -7.58
C ILE A 5 -20.83 7.51 -7.21
N ARG A 6 -19.99 6.48 -7.41
CA ARG A 6 -20.28 5.13 -6.96
C ARG A 6 -20.54 5.07 -5.44
N SER A 7 -19.77 5.78 -4.62
CA SER A 7 -20.02 5.86 -3.18
C SER A 7 -21.35 6.55 -2.83
N LEU A 8 -21.76 7.57 -3.59
CA LEU A 8 -23.09 8.19 -3.45
C LEU A 8 -24.18 7.16 -3.76
N LYS A 9 -24.08 6.47 -4.91
CA LYS A 9 -25.04 5.43 -5.34
C LYS A 9 -25.12 4.29 -4.33
N LEU A 10 -23.99 3.83 -3.79
CA LEU A 10 -23.96 2.78 -2.77
C LEU A 10 -24.70 3.22 -1.50
N LYS A 11 -24.46 4.45 -1.02
CA LYS A 11 -25.15 4.98 0.15
C LYS A 11 -26.66 5.08 -0.07
N ALA A 12 -27.09 5.55 -1.26
CA ALA A 12 -28.50 5.60 -1.62
C ALA A 12 -29.13 4.20 -1.74
N HIS A 13 -28.45 3.24 -2.39
CA HIS A 13 -28.97 1.89 -2.63
C HIS A 13 -29.15 1.06 -1.35
N PHE A 14 -28.23 1.19 -0.39
CA PHE A 14 -28.30 0.44 0.87
C PHE A 14 -29.14 1.15 1.94
N ALA A 15 -29.51 2.42 1.75
CA ALA A 15 -30.41 3.10 2.66
C ALA A 15 -31.89 2.67 2.48
N THR A 16 -32.26 2.09 1.34
CA THR A 16 -33.63 1.64 1.04
C THR A 16 -33.84 0.14 1.28
N LYS A 17 -32.80 -0.59 1.69
CA LYS A 17 -32.87 -2.04 1.97
C LYS A 17 -32.66 -2.24 3.46
N ASP A 18 -33.73 -2.50 4.20
CA ASP A 18 -33.69 -2.88 5.62
C ASP A 18 -32.99 -4.22 5.90
N ASN A 19 -32.57 -4.95 4.87
CA ASN A 19 -31.82 -6.18 5.04
C ASN A 19 -30.31 -5.91 5.00
N MET A 20 -29.74 -5.53 6.15
CA MET A 20 -28.38 -5.98 6.46
C MET A 20 -28.45 -7.49 6.71
N THR A 21 -28.31 -8.29 5.65
CA THR A 21 -27.80 -9.65 5.85
C THR A 21 -26.52 -9.53 6.66
N LYS A 22 -26.41 -10.30 7.75
CA LYS A 22 -25.20 -10.43 8.59
C LYS A 22 -24.04 -10.83 7.68
N THR A 23 -23.45 -9.84 7.03
CA THR A 23 -22.25 -10.03 6.22
C THR A 23 -21.17 -10.35 7.23
N ASP A 24 -20.45 -11.45 7.02
CA ASP A 24 -19.36 -11.83 7.90
C ASP A 24 -18.39 -10.65 8.05
N THR A 25 -18.48 -10.00 9.21
CA THR A 25 -17.76 -8.75 9.51
C THR A 25 -16.26 -8.97 9.44
N PHE A 26 -15.80 -10.20 9.69
CA PHE A 26 -14.42 -10.61 9.59
C PHE A 26 -13.93 -10.58 8.13
N LEU A 27 -14.62 -11.26 7.21
CA LEU A 27 -14.24 -11.30 5.79
C LEU A 27 -14.26 -9.91 5.14
N VAL A 28 -15.20 -9.05 5.54
CA VAL A 28 -15.23 -7.65 5.08
C VAL A 28 -14.01 -6.88 5.59
N SER A 29 -13.66 -7.05 6.87
CA SER A 29 -12.46 -6.45 7.46
C SER A 29 -11.19 -6.92 6.75
N LEU A 30 -11.08 -8.23 6.48
CA LEU A 30 -9.96 -8.83 5.76
C LEU A 30 -9.85 -8.29 4.33
N LYS A 31 -10.95 -8.26 3.56
CA LYS A 31 -10.99 -7.65 2.22
C LYS A 31 -10.48 -6.21 2.21
N ASN A 32 -10.87 -5.44 3.23
CA ASN A 32 -10.43 -4.06 3.38
C ASN A 32 -8.93 -3.96 3.70
N LYS A 33 -8.41 -4.78 4.64
CA LYS A 33 -6.96 -4.84 4.95
C LYS A 33 -6.12 -5.27 3.75
N LEU A 34 -6.63 -6.20 2.93
CA LEU A 34 -5.99 -6.65 1.68
C LEU A 34 -6.09 -5.63 0.53
N GLY A 35 -6.83 -4.53 0.71
CA GLY A 35 -7.06 -3.54 -0.36
C GLY A 35 -7.93 -4.05 -1.52
N LYS A 36 -8.60 -5.21 -1.36
CA LYS A 36 -9.53 -5.79 -2.33
C LYS A 36 -10.85 -5.00 -2.29
N LYS A 37 -10.91 -3.90 -3.05
CA LYS A 37 -12.10 -3.04 -3.12
C LYS A 37 -13.18 -3.70 -3.97
N SER A 38 -14.41 -3.74 -3.44
CA SER A 38 -15.59 -4.17 -4.20
C SER A 38 -15.72 -3.35 -5.49
N SER A 39 -16.07 -4.03 -6.59
CA SER A 39 -16.40 -3.46 -7.90
C SER A 39 -17.91 -3.26 -8.09
N PHE A 40 -18.74 -3.72 -7.15
CA PHE A 40 -20.20 -3.66 -7.24
C PHE A 40 -20.70 -2.23 -7.49
N VAL A 41 -21.46 -2.03 -8.55
CA VAL A 41 -22.16 -0.76 -8.83
C VAL A 41 -23.65 -1.04 -8.65
N PRO A 42 -24.36 -0.29 -7.80
CA PRO A 42 -25.78 -0.47 -7.62
C PRO A 42 -26.54 -0.40 -8.96
N PRO A 43 -27.40 -1.40 -9.26
CA PRO A 43 -28.32 -1.30 -10.38
C PRO A 43 -29.42 -0.28 -10.06
N GLY A 44 -29.96 0.38 -11.09
CA GLY A 44 -31.03 1.37 -10.98
C GLY A 44 -30.61 2.79 -11.37
N THR A 45 -31.60 3.64 -11.59
CA THR A 45 -31.46 5.05 -11.95
C THR A 45 -31.43 5.91 -10.68
N PHE A 46 -30.45 6.81 -10.57
CA PHE A 46 -30.31 7.70 -9.42
C PHE A 46 -30.35 9.14 -9.93
N THR A 47 -31.52 9.61 -10.37
CA THR A 47 -31.68 10.85 -11.14
C THR A 47 -30.93 12.04 -10.54
N ALA A 48 -31.09 12.32 -9.23
CA ALA A 48 -30.37 13.43 -8.60
C ALA A 48 -28.84 13.24 -8.59
N ILE A 49 -28.35 12.02 -8.38
CA ILE A 49 -26.90 11.71 -8.42
C ILE A 49 -26.35 11.79 -9.84
N ASP A 50 -27.11 11.31 -10.83
CA ASP A 50 -26.73 11.33 -12.25
C ASP A 50 -26.71 12.77 -12.78
N THR A 51 -27.70 13.59 -12.43
CA THR A 51 -27.73 15.03 -12.72
C THR A 51 -26.55 15.76 -12.06
N PHE A 52 -26.30 15.47 -10.78
CA PHE A 52 -25.14 16.01 -10.06
C PHE A 52 -23.82 15.64 -10.76
N GLU A 53 -23.65 14.37 -11.15
CA GLU A 53 -22.46 13.92 -11.90
C GLU A 53 -22.31 14.69 -13.22
N ALA A 54 -23.37 14.81 -14.01
CA ALA A 54 -23.34 15.46 -15.30
C ALA A 54 -22.93 16.94 -15.20
N VAL A 55 -23.58 17.71 -14.31
CA VAL A 55 -23.32 19.15 -14.14
C VAL A 55 -21.92 19.40 -13.59
N VAL A 56 -21.50 18.62 -12.57
CA VAL A 56 -20.15 18.75 -11.99
C VAL A 56 -19.08 18.38 -13.00
N MET A 57 -19.27 17.31 -13.79
CA MET A 57 -18.32 16.90 -14.81
C MET A 57 -18.21 17.95 -15.93
N LEU A 58 -19.31 18.58 -16.32
CA LEU A 58 -19.32 19.66 -17.31
C LEU A 58 -18.49 20.86 -16.85
N GLU A 59 -18.69 21.33 -15.61
CA GLU A 59 -17.88 22.45 -15.06
C GLU A 59 -16.41 22.07 -14.85
N ILE A 60 -16.13 20.85 -14.37
CA ILE A 60 -14.74 20.38 -14.24
C ILE A 60 -14.06 20.30 -15.61
N ASN A 61 -14.77 19.86 -16.65
CA ASN A 61 -14.21 19.81 -18.00
C ASN A 61 -13.92 21.21 -18.53
N LYS A 62 -14.81 22.19 -18.31
CA LYS A 62 -14.57 23.62 -18.63
C LYS A 62 -13.35 24.19 -17.89
N LEU A 63 -13.20 23.84 -16.62
CA LEU A 63 -12.03 24.23 -15.83
C LEU A 63 -10.72 23.64 -16.40
N MET A 64 -10.76 22.43 -16.96
CA MET A 64 -9.57 21.79 -17.54
C MET A 64 -9.28 22.22 -18.99
N SER A 65 -10.27 22.70 -19.74
CA SER A 65 -10.08 23.22 -21.10
C SER A 65 -9.51 24.63 -21.14
N ASN A 66 -9.75 25.44 -20.10
CA ASN A 66 -9.11 26.76 -19.92
C ASN A 66 -7.63 26.61 -19.51
N LYS A 67 -6.78 26.19 -20.45
CA LYS A 67 -5.35 25.97 -20.21
C LYS A 67 -4.55 27.26 -20.02
N ASP A 68 -5.03 28.39 -20.54
CA ASP A 68 -4.18 29.57 -20.71
C ASP A 68 -4.14 30.53 -19.51
N SER A 69 -5.08 30.44 -18.54
CA SER A 69 -5.20 31.47 -17.50
C SER A 69 -4.64 31.11 -16.12
N TYR A 70 -4.45 29.82 -15.79
CA TYR A 70 -4.10 29.41 -14.41
C TYR A 70 -2.74 28.73 -14.23
N MET A 71 -2.20 28.05 -15.25
CA MET A 71 -0.88 27.41 -15.15
C MET A 71 0.29 28.42 -15.14
N PHE A 72 0.09 29.61 -15.72
CA PHE A 72 1.12 30.65 -15.81
C PHE A 72 1.18 31.61 -14.60
N ARG A 73 0.12 31.69 -13.76
CA ARG A 73 0.03 32.72 -12.71
C ARG A 73 0.64 32.34 -11.36
N LYS A 74 0.92 31.05 -11.10
CA LYS A 74 1.69 30.63 -9.93
C LYS A 74 2.96 29.95 -10.39
N GLY A 75 4.07 30.67 -10.30
CA GLY A 75 5.41 30.12 -10.50
C GLY A 75 5.59 28.85 -9.69
N SER A 76 6.40 27.93 -10.21
CA SER A 76 6.79 26.73 -9.48
C SER A 76 7.51 27.13 -8.19
N ASN A 77 7.23 26.40 -7.11
CA ASN A 77 7.92 26.56 -5.82
C ASN A 77 9.34 25.96 -5.81
N ILE A 78 9.89 25.62 -6.99
CA ILE A 78 11.27 25.20 -7.21
C ILE A 78 11.87 25.95 -8.41
N SER A 79 13.09 26.44 -8.20
CA SER A 79 13.89 27.17 -9.19
C SER A 79 14.33 26.27 -10.36
N ARG A 80 14.85 26.88 -11.42
CA ARG A 80 15.41 26.16 -12.56
C ARG A 80 16.62 25.30 -12.16
N ALA A 81 17.49 25.85 -11.31
CA ALA A 81 18.68 25.16 -10.80
C ALA A 81 18.29 23.93 -9.96
N GLU A 82 17.31 24.05 -9.05
CA GLU A 82 16.82 22.91 -8.25
C GLU A 82 16.20 21.81 -9.13
N ARG A 83 15.47 22.17 -10.19
CA ARG A 83 14.94 21.16 -11.14
C ARG A 83 16.05 20.42 -11.88
N GLN A 84 17.11 21.13 -12.27
CA GLN A 84 18.28 20.51 -12.90
C GLN A 84 19.01 19.60 -11.90
N ALA A 85 19.19 20.03 -10.65
CA ALA A 85 19.77 19.21 -9.59
C ALA A 85 18.96 17.93 -9.31
N ILE A 86 17.63 18.03 -9.23
CA ILE A 86 16.73 16.86 -9.08
C ILE A 86 16.95 15.88 -10.23
N LYS A 87 17.01 16.37 -11.48
CA LYS A 87 17.30 15.51 -12.63
C LYS A 87 18.69 14.89 -12.54
N SER A 88 19.71 15.64 -12.14
CA SER A 88 21.06 15.10 -11.97
C SER A 88 21.10 13.98 -10.94
N LEU A 89 20.49 14.19 -9.77
CA LEU A 89 20.40 13.19 -8.71
C LEU A 89 19.63 11.94 -9.16
N GLN A 90 18.54 12.12 -9.91
CA GLN A 90 17.77 10.99 -10.45
C GLN A 90 18.57 10.04 -11.34
N HIS A 91 19.52 10.57 -12.10
CA HIS A 91 20.33 9.78 -13.04
C HIS A 91 21.66 9.32 -12.43
N ASN A 92 22.02 9.76 -11.22
CA ASN A 92 23.25 9.36 -10.58
C ASN A 92 23.09 7.97 -9.93
N THR A 93 23.65 6.93 -10.56
CA THR A 93 23.59 5.55 -10.08
C THR A 93 24.70 5.19 -9.08
N SER A 94 25.67 6.08 -8.86
CA SER A 94 26.78 5.86 -7.91
C SER A 94 26.39 6.11 -6.46
N ILE A 95 25.23 6.74 -6.22
CA ILE A 95 24.73 7.09 -4.90
C ILE A 95 23.35 6.50 -4.64
N ILE A 96 23.02 6.38 -3.36
CA ILE A 96 21.70 5.99 -2.88
C ILE A 96 21.19 7.08 -1.95
N ILE A 97 19.99 7.57 -2.26
CA ILE A 97 19.31 8.61 -1.48
C ILE A 97 18.08 8.01 -0.82
N MET A 98 18.06 8.02 0.51
CA MET A 98 16.96 7.46 1.29
C MET A 98 16.76 8.19 2.61
N ARG A 99 15.83 7.67 3.43
CA ARG A 99 15.59 8.21 4.77
C ARG A 99 16.42 7.42 5.77
N ALA A 100 16.89 8.11 6.80
CA ALA A 100 17.42 7.46 7.99
C ALA A 100 16.32 6.68 8.71
N ASP A 101 16.73 5.67 9.49
CA ASP A 101 15.84 4.86 10.32
C ASP A 101 15.08 5.69 11.38
N LYS A 102 15.80 6.61 12.06
CA LYS A 102 15.26 7.52 13.08
C LYS A 102 15.72 8.96 12.81
N GLY A 103 15.05 9.94 13.41
CA GLY A 103 15.42 11.38 13.34
C GLY A 103 15.02 12.11 12.05
N GLY A 104 14.34 11.44 11.12
CA GLY A 104 13.76 12.05 9.91
C GLY A 104 14.76 12.50 8.84
N GLY A 105 16.06 12.34 9.08
CA GLY A 105 17.13 12.75 8.18
C GLY A 105 17.06 12.10 6.79
N THR A 106 17.55 12.82 5.78
CA THR A 106 17.85 12.26 4.45
C THR A 106 19.32 11.85 4.43
N VAL A 107 19.60 10.63 3.97
CA VAL A 107 20.94 10.07 3.89
C VAL A 107 21.30 9.91 2.41
N VAL A 108 22.51 10.36 2.05
CA VAL A 108 23.14 10.12 0.75
C VAL A 108 24.34 9.22 1.01
N LEU A 109 24.34 8.03 0.43
CA LEU A 109 25.40 7.03 0.58
C LEU A 109 26.00 6.72 -0.78
N ASN A 110 27.28 6.33 -0.80
CA ASN A 110 27.79 5.62 -1.98
C ASN A 110 27.04 4.30 -2.11
N LYS A 111 26.76 3.90 -3.35
CA LYS A 111 26.08 2.64 -3.63
C LYS A 111 26.86 1.44 -3.07
N ASN A 112 28.19 1.46 -3.22
CA ASN A 112 29.05 0.37 -2.75
C ASN A 112 28.97 0.21 -1.23
N ASP A 113 29.07 1.30 -0.45
CA ASP A 113 29.00 1.24 1.02
C ASP A 113 27.67 0.64 1.50
N TYR A 114 26.57 1.01 0.83
CA TYR A 114 25.26 0.45 1.12
C TYR A 114 25.17 -1.05 0.80
N GLU A 115 25.73 -1.48 -0.33
CA GLU A 115 25.75 -2.88 -0.75
C GLU A 115 26.63 -3.72 0.18
N SER A 116 27.80 -3.20 0.58
CA SER A 116 28.68 -3.85 1.55
C SER A 116 28.01 -4.02 2.92
N GLU A 117 27.31 -3.01 3.43
CA GLU A 117 26.56 -3.14 4.69
C GLU A 117 25.39 -4.13 4.57
N ALA A 118 24.69 -4.16 3.43
CA ALA A 118 23.63 -5.12 3.18
C ALA A 118 24.18 -6.56 3.15
N LEU A 119 25.26 -6.81 2.41
CA LEU A 119 25.90 -8.12 2.29
C LEU A 119 26.48 -8.58 3.63
N ARG A 120 27.10 -7.69 4.41
CA ARG A 120 27.58 -7.99 5.78
C ARG A 120 26.48 -8.62 6.65
N GLN A 121 25.22 -8.21 6.48
CA GLN A 121 24.09 -8.80 7.19
C GLN A 121 23.57 -10.08 6.52
N LEU A 122 23.44 -10.08 5.19
CA LEU A 122 22.88 -11.21 4.41
C LEU A 122 23.81 -12.43 4.34
N GLU A 123 25.10 -12.24 4.51
CA GLU A 123 26.11 -13.30 4.57
C GLU A 123 26.17 -13.98 5.95
N ASN A 124 25.45 -13.46 6.96
CA ASN A 124 25.35 -14.10 8.25
C ASN A 124 24.49 -15.38 8.16
N GLN A 125 25.18 -16.53 8.09
CA GLN A 125 24.59 -17.86 7.93
C GLN A 125 23.70 -18.30 9.10
N THR A 126 23.77 -17.62 10.25
CA THR A 126 22.85 -17.88 11.38
C THR A 126 21.45 -17.32 11.11
N HIS A 127 21.34 -16.24 10.33
CA HIS A 127 20.08 -15.53 10.11
C HIS A 127 19.54 -15.71 8.69
N TYR A 128 20.42 -15.85 7.71
CA TYR A 128 20.05 -15.90 6.30
C TYR A 128 20.80 -17.00 5.54
N ARG A 129 20.16 -17.51 4.50
CA ARG A 129 20.77 -18.42 3.54
C ARG A 129 20.48 -17.98 2.12
N LYS A 130 21.51 -17.96 1.29
CA LYS A 130 21.37 -17.71 -0.15
C LYS A 130 20.67 -18.90 -0.83
N LEU A 131 19.84 -18.61 -1.81
CA LEU A 131 19.11 -19.58 -2.61
C LEU A 131 19.66 -19.62 -4.04
N ASP A 132 19.56 -20.77 -4.69
CA ASP A 132 20.02 -20.97 -6.08
C ASP A 132 19.14 -20.24 -7.12
N GLY A 133 17.94 -19.81 -6.72
CA GLY A 133 17.00 -19.10 -7.59
C GLY A 133 15.72 -18.70 -6.88
N ASP A 134 14.78 -18.14 -7.64
CA ASP A 134 13.48 -17.66 -7.16
C ASP A 134 12.59 -18.84 -6.69
N PRO A 135 12.30 -18.97 -5.37
CA PRO A 135 11.49 -20.08 -4.85
C PRO A 135 9.98 -19.81 -4.95
N THR A 136 9.54 -18.67 -5.52
CA THR A 136 8.14 -18.23 -5.52
C THR A 136 7.18 -19.31 -6.01
N ALA A 137 7.51 -19.98 -7.11
CA ALA A 137 6.65 -21.01 -7.70
C ALA A 137 6.49 -22.23 -6.78
N LYS A 138 7.59 -22.67 -6.16
CA LYS A 138 7.62 -23.79 -5.21
C LYS A 138 6.73 -23.49 -4.01
N PHE A 139 6.98 -22.38 -3.33
CA PHE A 139 6.22 -22.00 -2.13
C PHE A 139 4.76 -21.66 -2.42
N LYS A 140 4.45 -21.11 -3.61
CA LYS A 140 3.07 -20.92 -4.03
C LYS A 140 2.34 -22.25 -4.15
N ASN A 141 2.99 -23.29 -4.67
CA ASN A 141 2.40 -24.62 -4.78
C ASN A 141 2.19 -25.26 -3.39
N GLU A 142 3.19 -25.17 -2.51
CA GLU A 142 3.08 -25.62 -1.10
C GLU A 142 1.88 -24.96 -0.39
N LEU A 143 1.77 -23.63 -0.48
CA LEU A 143 0.63 -22.89 0.09
C LEU A 143 -0.70 -23.32 -0.54
N ASN A 144 -0.73 -23.54 -1.86
CA ASN A 144 -1.95 -23.97 -2.53
C ASN A 144 -2.41 -25.34 -2.03
N ILE A 145 -1.50 -26.31 -1.88
CA ILE A 145 -1.82 -27.64 -1.38
C ILE A 145 -2.38 -27.54 0.05
N PHE A 146 -1.67 -26.82 0.93
CA PHE A 146 -2.09 -26.60 2.31
C PHE A 146 -3.50 -25.98 2.41
N LEU A 147 -3.76 -24.91 1.66
CA LEU A 147 -5.05 -24.24 1.71
C LEU A 147 -6.18 -25.08 1.10
N ASN A 148 -5.93 -25.86 0.04
CA ASN A 148 -6.95 -26.74 -0.53
C ASN A 148 -7.33 -27.87 0.44
N ALA A 149 -6.35 -28.47 1.13
CA ALA A 149 -6.63 -29.46 2.17
C ALA A 149 -7.52 -28.86 3.27
N ALA A 150 -7.19 -27.65 3.75
CA ALA A 150 -7.99 -26.94 4.74
C ALA A 150 -9.43 -26.61 4.26
N VAL A 151 -9.64 -26.39 2.95
CA VAL A 151 -10.99 -26.24 2.37
C VAL A 151 -11.73 -27.58 2.36
N MET A 152 -11.07 -28.67 1.94
CA MET A 152 -11.67 -30.02 1.88
C MET A 152 -12.09 -30.52 3.27
N GLU A 153 -11.31 -30.21 4.30
CA GLU A 153 -11.58 -30.55 5.70
C GLU A 153 -12.59 -29.59 6.36
N GLY A 154 -13.04 -28.54 5.66
CA GLY A 154 -13.99 -27.56 6.19
C GLY A 154 -13.41 -26.60 7.23
N VAL A 155 -12.08 -26.54 7.37
CA VAL A 155 -11.38 -25.63 8.29
C VAL A 155 -11.51 -24.17 7.84
N ILE A 156 -11.43 -23.94 6.53
CA ILE A 156 -11.65 -22.63 5.91
C ILE A 156 -12.67 -22.70 4.79
N THR A 157 -13.31 -21.57 4.49
CA THR A 157 -14.24 -21.46 3.36
C THR A 157 -13.50 -21.20 2.05
N GLU A 158 -14.12 -21.58 0.93
CA GLU A 158 -13.63 -21.22 -0.42
C GLU A 158 -13.47 -19.70 -0.58
N GLU A 159 -14.36 -18.91 0.01
CA GLU A 159 -14.24 -17.45 0.01
C GLU A 159 -12.95 -16.98 0.70
N LEU A 160 -12.61 -17.58 1.85
CA LEU A 160 -11.37 -17.26 2.56
C LEU A 160 -10.14 -17.67 1.73
N TYR A 161 -10.15 -18.87 1.13
CA TYR A 161 -9.11 -19.33 0.20
C TYR A 161 -8.85 -18.29 -0.90
N GLN A 162 -9.89 -17.83 -1.60
CA GLN A 162 -9.78 -16.84 -2.67
C GLN A 162 -9.29 -15.46 -2.18
N LEU A 163 -9.45 -15.17 -0.88
CA LEU A 163 -8.93 -13.95 -0.28
C LEU A 163 -7.44 -14.03 0.02
N ILE A 164 -6.97 -15.14 0.58
CA ILE A 164 -5.60 -15.27 1.07
C ILE A 164 -4.63 -15.89 0.05
N PHE A 165 -5.14 -16.56 -0.99
CA PHE A 165 -4.31 -17.06 -2.09
C PHE A 165 -4.07 -15.97 -3.14
N LEU A 166 -2.80 -15.76 -3.51
CA LEU A 166 -2.42 -14.85 -4.59
C LEU A 166 -2.03 -15.64 -5.84
N GLN A 167 -2.78 -15.41 -6.91
CA GLN A 167 -2.48 -16.05 -8.19
C GLN A 167 -1.15 -15.58 -8.80
N TYR A 168 -0.77 -14.32 -8.59
CA TYR A 168 0.43 -13.71 -9.18
C TYR A 168 1.21 -12.94 -8.11
N PRO A 169 1.88 -13.67 -7.18
CA PRO A 169 2.70 -13.04 -6.16
C PRO A 169 3.95 -12.41 -6.79
N LYS A 170 4.44 -11.34 -6.16
CA LYS A 170 5.74 -10.74 -6.47
C LYS A 170 6.79 -11.30 -5.52
N VAL A 171 8.04 -11.40 -6.00
CA VAL A 171 9.19 -11.56 -5.11
C VAL A 171 9.26 -10.32 -4.20
N PRO A 172 9.25 -10.48 -2.87
CA PRO A 172 9.48 -9.36 -1.96
C PRO A 172 10.96 -8.96 -2.01
N ASN A 173 11.25 -7.67 -1.83
CA ASN A 173 12.62 -7.17 -1.81
C ASN A 173 12.99 -6.66 -0.42
N ILE A 174 14.24 -6.85 -0.04
CA ILE A 174 14.82 -6.29 1.18
C ILE A 174 15.52 -4.96 0.90
N TYR A 175 15.44 -4.02 1.84
CA TYR A 175 16.23 -2.79 1.84
C TYR A 175 16.64 -2.43 3.26
N PHE A 176 17.67 -1.59 3.40
CA PHE A 176 18.30 -1.28 4.68
C PHE A 176 18.16 0.21 4.99
N LEU A 177 17.61 0.56 6.15
CA LEU A 177 17.53 1.96 6.59
C LEU A 177 18.73 2.31 7.49
N PRO A 178 19.55 3.31 7.15
CA PRO A 178 20.72 3.66 7.94
C PRO A 178 20.37 4.13 9.35
N LYS A 179 20.89 3.45 10.37
CA LYS A 179 20.76 3.80 11.79
C LYS A 179 21.78 4.89 12.18
N VAL A 180 21.65 6.08 11.59
CA VAL A 180 22.55 7.24 11.81
C VAL A 180 22.62 7.75 13.26
N HIS A 181 21.71 7.28 14.11
CA HIS A 181 21.72 7.54 15.55
C HIS A 181 22.65 6.62 16.34
N LYS A 182 23.17 5.55 15.71
CA LYS A 182 24.19 4.67 16.30
C LYS A 182 25.59 5.06 15.86
N SER A 183 25.79 5.37 14.58
CA SER A 183 27.05 5.89 14.03
C SER A 183 26.77 6.75 12.80
N LEU A 184 27.56 7.81 12.62
CA LEU A 184 27.57 8.60 11.38
C LEU A 184 28.52 8.02 10.32
N VAL A 185 29.56 7.30 10.76
CA VAL A 185 30.52 6.61 9.89
C VAL A 185 30.09 5.15 9.78
N ASN A 186 29.81 4.67 8.58
CA ASN A 186 29.30 3.32 8.32
C ASN A 186 28.08 2.95 9.20
N PRO A 187 26.97 3.70 9.10
CA PRO A 187 25.78 3.46 9.90
C PRO A 187 25.22 2.05 9.65
N PRO A 188 24.99 1.23 10.69
CA PRO A 188 24.36 -0.08 10.52
C PRO A 188 22.99 0.04 9.85
N GLY A 189 22.67 -0.89 8.96
CA GLY A 189 21.37 -0.95 8.28
C GLY A 189 20.27 -1.57 9.15
N ARG A 190 19.05 -1.03 9.15
CA ARG A 190 17.85 -1.77 9.59
C ARG A 190 17.26 -2.52 8.40
N PRO A 191 17.30 -3.86 8.35
CA PRO A 191 16.70 -4.63 7.26
C PRO A 191 15.18 -4.49 7.29
N ILE A 192 14.55 -4.26 6.13
CA ILE A 192 13.10 -4.23 5.96
C ILE A 192 12.73 -5.02 4.70
N VAL A 193 11.84 -6.00 4.84
CA VAL A 193 11.31 -6.79 3.72
C VAL A 193 9.98 -6.21 3.27
N SER A 194 9.92 -5.76 2.01
CA SER A 194 8.70 -5.21 1.41
C SER A 194 7.81 -6.33 0.87
N ASN A 195 6.87 -6.79 1.69
CA ASN A 195 5.90 -7.84 1.32
C ASN A 195 4.71 -7.38 0.47
N VAL A 196 4.69 -6.14 -0.04
CA VAL A 196 3.52 -5.62 -0.78
C VAL A 196 3.30 -6.38 -2.09
N GLY A 197 2.21 -7.16 -2.14
CA GLY A 197 1.87 -8.04 -3.26
C GLY A 197 2.69 -9.33 -3.31
N ALA A 198 3.40 -9.68 -2.23
CA ALA A 198 4.16 -10.92 -2.11
C ALA A 198 3.27 -12.08 -1.64
N LEU A 199 3.75 -13.32 -1.86
CA LEU A 199 3.02 -14.56 -1.57
C LEU A 199 2.47 -14.61 -0.13
N TRP A 200 3.31 -14.27 0.85
CA TRP A 200 3.00 -14.40 2.27
C TRP A 200 2.24 -13.23 2.87
N GLN A 201 2.00 -12.15 2.12
CA GLN A 201 1.31 -10.97 2.66
C GLN A 201 -0.12 -11.27 3.12
N PRO A 202 -1.01 -11.88 2.31
CA PRO A 202 -2.36 -12.15 2.77
C PRO A 202 -2.44 -13.14 3.94
N PRO A 203 -1.68 -14.27 3.95
CA PRO A 203 -1.57 -15.11 5.13
C PRO A 203 -1.14 -14.35 6.39
N ALA A 204 -0.10 -13.51 6.29
CA ALA A 204 0.36 -12.70 7.43
C ALA A 204 -0.69 -11.70 7.93
N ILE A 205 -1.53 -11.15 7.04
CA ILE A 205 -2.65 -10.27 7.42
C ILE A 205 -3.76 -11.06 8.13
N LEU A 206 -4.06 -12.28 7.66
CA LEU A 206 -5.04 -13.15 8.31
C LEU A 206 -4.58 -13.49 9.74
N ILE A 207 -3.34 -13.94 9.90
CA ILE A 207 -2.75 -14.25 11.21
C ILE A 207 -2.77 -13.00 12.10
N ASP A 208 -2.30 -11.85 11.61
CA ASP A 208 -2.34 -10.58 12.36
C ASP A 208 -3.75 -10.28 12.88
N MET A 209 -4.80 -10.49 12.07
CA MET A 209 -6.17 -10.23 12.54
C MET A 209 -6.55 -11.04 13.77
N HIS A 210 -6.12 -12.30 13.86
CA HIS A 210 -6.36 -13.13 15.04
C HIS A 210 -5.44 -12.77 16.20
N LEU A 211 -4.15 -12.52 15.96
CA LEU A 211 -3.20 -12.18 17.04
C LEU A 211 -3.53 -10.83 17.69
N GLN A 212 -4.05 -9.87 16.93
CA GLN A 212 -4.45 -8.55 17.43
C GLN A 212 -5.59 -8.64 18.47
N GLU A 213 -6.41 -9.69 18.45
CA GLU A 213 -7.46 -9.92 19.44
C GLU A 213 -6.88 -10.33 20.82
N LEU A 214 -5.64 -10.85 20.84
CA LEU A 214 -4.96 -11.27 22.07
C LEU A 214 -4.26 -10.10 22.78
N LEU A 215 -3.79 -9.09 22.03
CA LEU A 215 -2.96 -8.00 22.55
C LEU A 215 -3.58 -7.21 23.71
N PRO A 216 -4.89 -6.92 23.75
CA PRO A 216 -5.49 -6.17 24.86
C PRO A 216 -5.35 -6.85 26.24
N ASN A 217 -5.10 -8.16 26.26
CA ASN A 217 -4.99 -8.96 27.49
C ASN A 217 -3.53 -9.20 27.94
N LEU A 218 -2.55 -8.62 27.24
CA LEU A 218 -1.13 -8.70 27.61
C LEU A 218 -0.83 -7.57 28.59
N GLU A 219 -0.93 -7.85 29.90
CA GLU A 219 -0.84 -6.85 30.98
C GLU A 219 0.37 -5.89 30.89
N PRO A 220 1.63 -6.35 30.74
CA PRO A 220 2.78 -5.45 30.67
C PRO A 220 2.80 -4.62 29.38
N SER A 221 2.06 -5.00 28.33
CA SER A 221 2.12 -4.36 27.02
C SER A 221 1.42 -2.99 27.00
N LEU A 222 2.14 -1.98 26.53
CA LEU A 222 1.67 -0.62 26.31
C LEU A 222 1.13 -0.45 24.89
N LYS A 223 0.02 0.29 24.76
CA LYS A 223 -0.58 0.60 23.45
C LYS A 223 0.12 1.73 22.72
N ASP A 224 0.45 2.81 23.44
CA ASP A 224 1.10 4.02 22.93
C ASP A 224 1.60 4.89 24.09
N THR A 225 2.21 6.03 23.77
CA THR A 225 2.65 7.05 24.76
C THR A 225 1.51 7.52 25.68
N THR A 226 0.27 7.57 25.20
CA THR A 226 -0.86 8.03 26.02
C THR A 226 -1.20 6.98 27.09
N ASP A 227 -1.17 5.69 26.74
CA ASP A 227 -1.30 4.60 27.70
C ASP A 227 -0.17 4.65 28.74
N PHE A 228 1.08 4.83 28.29
CA PHE A 228 2.22 5.00 29.18
C PHE A 228 2.02 6.13 30.19
N LEU A 229 1.67 7.35 29.73
CA LEU A 229 1.42 8.49 30.62
C LEU A 229 0.26 8.23 31.60
N ASN A 230 -0.81 7.56 31.14
CA ASN A 230 -1.95 7.22 31.99
C ASN A 230 -1.59 6.18 33.08
N ARG A 231 -0.71 5.22 32.78
CA ARG A 231 -0.21 4.25 33.76
C ARG A 231 0.81 4.90 34.68
N LEU A 232 1.73 5.70 34.16
CA LEU A 232 2.74 6.44 34.93
C LEU A 232 2.11 7.38 35.95
N ASN A 233 1.04 8.10 35.60
CA ASN A 233 0.31 8.98 36.53
C ASN A 233 -0.37 8.21 37.69
N LYS A 234 -0.47 6.87 37.62
CA LYS A 234 -1.04 6.01 38.67
C LYS A 234 0.04 5.29 39.47
N VAL A 235 1.32 5.42 39.08
CA VAL A 235 2.43 4.80 39.80
C VAL A 235 2.60 5.50 41.14
N ILE A 236 2.64 4.71 42.20
CA ILE A 236 3.04 5.17 43.53
C ILE A 236 4.56 5.04 43.58
N ILE A 237 5.25 6.14 43.85
CA ILE A 237 6.71 6.12 43.96
C ILE A 237 7.08 5.26 45.19
N PRO A 238 7.98 4.26 45.06
CA PRO A 238 8.41 3.44 46.18
C PRO A 238 9.01 4.27 47.31
N GLU A 239 8.79 3.85 48.56
CA GLU A 239 9.51 4.40 49.71
C GLU A 239 10.97 3.96 49.68
N GLY A 240 11.89 4.89 49.95
CA GLY A 240 13.34 4.62 49.92
C GLY A 240 14.00 4.89 48.57
N GLU A 241 15.22 4.38 48.40
CA GLU A 241 15.98 4.54 47.17
C GLU A 241 15.45 3.63 46.06
N PHE A 242 15.36 4.17 44.84
CA PHE A 242 15.00 3.41 43.65
C PHE A 242 15.72 3.96 42.42
N ILE A 243 15.77 3.16 41.37
CA ILE A 243 16.45 3.47 40.10
C ILE A 243 15.42 3.45 38.98
N LEU A 244 15.47 4.46 38.09
CA LEU A 244 14.73 4.42 36.84
C LEU A 244 15.47 3.52 35.86
N CYS A 245 14.79 2.51 35.34
CA CYS A 245 15.39 1.54 34.44
C CYS A 245 14.66 1.49 33.11
N SER A 246 15.44 1.37 32.03
CA SER A 246 14.92 1.01 30.72
C SER A 246 15.67 -0.21 30.17
N LEU A 247 14.93 -1.27 29.85
CA LEU A 247 15.47 -2.46 29.20
C LEU A 247 15.07 -2.45 27.72
N ASP A 248 16.03 -2.65 26.82
CA ASP A 248 15.80 -2.78 25.37
C ASP A 248 16.20 -4.19 24.91
N VAL A 249 15.31 -4.87 24.18
CA VAL A 249 15.58 -6.19 23.61
C VAL A 249 16.37 -6.06 22.30
N LYS A 250 17.58 -6.62 22.28
CA LYS A 250 18.47 -6.58 21.11
C LYS A 250 17.85 -7.34 19.92
N ASP A 251 17.59 -6.59 18.86
CA ASP A 251 17.13 -7.08 17.55
C ASP A 251 15.93 -8.06 17.65
N LEU A 252 14.98 -7.76 18.54
CA LEU A 252 13.84 -8.60 18.92
C LEU A 252 13.25 -9.44 17.76
N PHE A 253 12.87 -8.80 16.66
CA PHE A 253 12.20 -9.49 15.55
C PHE A 253 13.04 -10.60 14.92
N THR A 254 14.35 -10.45 14.81
CA THR A 254 15.25 -11.46 14.23
C THR A 254 15.71 -12.52 15.24
N SER A 255 15.51 -12.25 16.53
CA SER A 255 16.01 -13.11 17.62
C SER A 255 15.01 -14.17 18.08
N ILE A 256 13.71 -14.02 17.79
CA ILE A 256 12.68 -14.98 18.25
C ILE A 256 12.84 -16.34 17.54
N PRO A 257 13.04 -17.46 18.27
CA PRO A 257 13.05 -18.79 17.69
C PRO A 257 11.67 -19.17 17.15
N HIS A 258 11.60 -19.74 15.95
CA HIS A 258 10.32 -20.05 15.30
C HIS A 258 9.47 -21.01 16.14
N VAL A 259 10.08 -22.12 16.59
CA VAL A 259 9.38 -23.18 17.35
C VAL A 259 8.78 -22.60 18.63
N GLU A 260 9.57 -21.92 19.45
CA GLU A 260 9.12 -21.34 20.72
C GLU A 260 8.05 -20.27 20.51
N GLY A 261 8.22 -19.39 19.52
CA GLY A 261 7.23 -18.35 19.25
C GLY A 261 5.91 -18.90 18.68
N ILE A 262 5.95 -19.96 17.86
CA ILE A 262 4.72 -20.62 17.37
C ILE A 262 3.99 -21.29 18.54
N GLU A 263 4.73 -21.93 19.45
CA GLU A 263 4.15 -22.58 20.63
C GLU A 263 3.53 -21.55 21.58
N CYS A 264 4.17 -20.39 21.78
CA CYS A 264 3.57 -19.28 22.51
C CYS A 264 2.23 -18.86 21.86
N VAL A 265 2.18 -18.67 20.54
CA VAL A 265 0.93 -18.34 19.84
C VAL A 265 -0.13 -19.41 20.05
N ARG A 266 0.24 -20.70 19.96
CA ARG A 266 -0.67 -21.83 20.18
C ARG A 266 -1.31 -21.78 21.56
N GLN A 267 -0.52 -21.56 22.60
CA GLN A 267 -0.99 -21.47 23.98
C GLN A 267 -1.99 -20.32 24.18
N TYR A 268 -1.69 -19.14 23.63
CA TYR A 268 -2.58 -17.98 23.79
C TYR A 268 -3.88 -18.12 23.00
N LEU A 269 -3.82 -18.65 21.78
CA LEU A 269 -5.03 -18.93 20.98
C LEU A 269 -5.91 -19.99 21.66
N THR A 270 -5.29 -21.02 22.26
CA THR A 270 -6.01 -22.07 23.00
C THR A 270 -6.68 -21.52 24.25
N LYS A 271 -5.97 -20.69 25.04
CA LYS A 271 -6.52 -19.98 26.21
C LYS A 271 -7.67 -19.04 25.85
N ALA A 272 -7.69 -18.51 24.63
CA ALA A 272 -8.79 -17.68 24.11
C ALA A 272 -10.03 -18.48 23.66
N ASN A 273 -10.13 -19.77 24.03
CA ASN A 273 -11.23 -20.69 23.67
C ASN A 273 -11.47 -20.79 22.14
N GLN A 274 -10.41 -20.67 21.34
CA GLN A 274 -10.49 -20.95 19.91
C GLN A 274 -10.57 -22.46 19.68
N GLN A 275 -11.30 -22.87 18.64
CA GLN A 275 -11.42 -24.29 18.28
C GLN A 275 -10.07 -24.84 17.83
N MET A 276 -9.66 -26.00 18.38
CA MET A 276 -8.30 -26.53 18.20
C MET A 276 -7.88 -26.68 16.74
N TYR A 277 -8.79 -27.11 15.86
CA TYR A 277 -8.49 -27.22 14.42
C TYR A 277 -8.14 -25.86 13.77
N LYS A 278 -8.75 -24.75 14.22
CA LYS A 278 -8.38 -23.40 13.77
C LYS A 278 -7.05 -22.94 14.34
N VAL A 279 -6.77 -23.28 15.59
CA VAL A 279 -5.47 -23.01 16.23
C VAL A 279 -4.36 -23.69 15.44
N ASN A 280 -4.52 -24.99 15.14
CA ASN A 280 -3.58 -25.76 14.32
C ASN A 280 -3.38 -25.11 12.96
N PHE A 281 -4.46 -24.83 12.22
CA PHE A 281 -4.37 -24.16 10.92
C PHE A 281 -3.61 -22.83 10.98
N LEU A 282 -3.89 -21.98 11.98
CA LEU A 282 -3.21 -20.69 12.12
C LEU A 282 -1.73 -20.85 12.47
N CYS A 283 -1.38 -21.80 13.34
CA CYS A 283 0.00 -22.10 13.71
C CYS A 283 0.80 -22.68 12.54
N ASP A 284 0.22 -23.60 11.77
CA ASP A 284 0.87 -24.20 10.59
C ASP A 284 1.06 -23.14 9.49
N LEU A 285 0.05 -22.27 9.30
CA LEU A 285 0.16 -21.13 8.38
C LEU A 285 1.23 -20.13 8.84
N LEU A 286 1.34 -19.89 10.16
CA LEU A 286 2.38 -19.05 10.76
C LEU A 286 3.77 -19.66 10.55
N GLU A 287 3.92 -20.97 10.73
CA GLU A 287 5.17 -21.69 10.45
C GLU A 287 5.60 -21.51 8.98
N MET A 288 4.68 -21.64 8.03
CA MET A 288 4.97 -21.41 6.62
C MET A 288 5.43 -19.95 6.38
N VAL A 289 4.76 -18.96 6.98
CA VAL A 289 5.12 -17.55 6.85
C VAL A 289 6.50 -17.24 7.45
N LEU A 290 6.86 -17.89 8.56
CA LEU A 290 8.15 -17.70 9.24
C LEU A 290 9.30 -18.41 8.52
N THR A 291 9.13 -19.70 8.21
CA THR A 291 10.21 -20.56 7.69
C THR A 291 10.41 -20.44 6.18
N ARG A 292 9.39 -19.99 5.43
CA ARG A 292 9.45 -19.79 3.96
C ARG A 292 9.59 -18.32 3.59
N ASN A 293 10.14 -17.50 4.49
CA ASN A 293 10.32 -16.07 4.27
C ASN A 293 11.53 -15.80 3.37
N TYR A 294 11.28 -15.72 2.06
CA TYR A 294 12.30 -15.40 1.06
C TYR A 294 12.17 -13.95 0.58
N PHE A 295 13.26 -13.40 0.06
CA PHE A 295 13.29 -12.07 -0.57
C PHE A 295 14.49 -11.92 -1.53
N GLY A 296 14.40 -10.94 -2.42
CA GLY A 296 15.44 -10.56 -3.36
C GLY A 296 16.30 -9.39 -2.87
N PHE A 297 17.59 -9.44 -3.19
CA PHE A 297 18.54 -8.34 -3.08
C PHE A 297 19.56 -8.42 -4.22
N ASN A 298 19.70 -7.38 -5.03
CA ASN A 298 20.69 -7.30 -6.13
C ASN A 298 20.71 -8.54 -7.04
N ASP A 299 19.55 -8.94 -7.57
CA ASP A 299 19.36 -10.12 -8.42
C ASP A 299 19.63 -11.48 -7.76
N GLU A 300 19.93 -11.50 -6.46
CA GLU A 300 20.09 -12.71 -5.67
C GLU A 300 18.91 -12.95 -4.74
N TYR A 301 18.70 -14.20 -4.34
CA TYR A 301 17.58 -14.62 -3.50
C TYR A 301 18.10 -15.16 -2.18
N PHE A 302 17.44 -14.78 -1.10
CA PHE A 302 17.77 -15.21 0.26
C PHE A 302 16.52 -15.70 0.96
N ILE A 303 16.71 -16.55 1.98
CA ILE A 303 15.68 -16.97 2.92
C ILE A 303 16.13 -16.66 4.34
N GLN A 304 15.21 -16.18 5.17
CA GLN A 304 15.45 -15.95 6.59
C GLN A 304 15.28 -17.27 7.36
N LEU A 305 16.24 -17.59 8.24
CA LEU A 305 16.29 -18.84 9.00
C LEU A 305 15.75 -18.70 10.43
N GLN A 306 15.76 -17.50 10.99
CA GLN A 306 15.35 -17.24 12.37
C GLN A 306 14.60 -15.91 12.49
N GLY A 307 13.69 -15.82 13.45
CA GLY A 307 12.89 -14.63 13.70
C GLY A 307 11.85 -14.38 12.61
N CYS A 308 11.27 -13.19 12.62
CA CYS A 308 10.31 -12.75 11.63
C CYS A 308 10.87 -11.57 10.84
N ALA A 309 10.51 -11.48 9.57
CA ALA A 309 10.95 -10.36 8.75
C ALA A 309 10.35 -9.05 9.25
N MET A 310 11.22 -8.07 9.50
CA MET A 310 10.80 -6.70 9.77
C MET A 310 10.05 -6.17 8.53
N GLY A 311 8.75 -5.91 8.69
CA GLY A 311 7.85 -5.54 7.59
C GLY A 311 6.73 -6.55 7.30
N ALA A 312 6.76 -7.73 7.93
CA ALA A 312 5.61 -8.64 7.94
C ALA A 312 4.48 -8.08 8.81
N ASN A 313 3.22 -8.28 8.38
CA ASN A 313 2.05 -7.72 9.04
C ASN A 313 1.86 -8.22 10.48
N MET A 314 2.09 -9.50 10.74
CA MET A 314 1.89 -10.13 12.05
C MET A 314 3.06 -9.94 13.03
N ALA A 315 4.22 -9.48 12.55
CA ALA A 315 5.46 -9.45 13.33
C ALA A 315 5.32 -8.70 14.68
N PRO A 316 4.68 -7.50 14.75
CA PRO A 316 4.52 -6.80 16.03
C PRO A 316 3.64 -7.55 17.04
N ALA A 317 2.57 -8.19 16.58
CA ALA A 317 1.68 -8.94 17.46
C ALA A 317 2.36 -10.24 17.95
N TYR A 318 3.03 -10.95 17.03
CA TYR A 318 3.83 -12.13 17.32
C TYR A 318 4.92 -11.85 18.37
N ALA A 319 5.68 -10.77 18.20
CA ALA A 319 6.73 -10.40 19.14
C ALA A 319 6.18 -10.05 20.53
N ASN A 320 5.05 -9.34 20.62
CA ASN A 320 4.43 -9.02 21.90
C ASN A 320 3.95 -10.27 22.66
N ILE A 321 3.37 -11.24 21.96
CA ILE A 321 2.90 -12.50 22.55
C ILE A 321 4.08 -13.32 23.08
N PHE A 322 5.15 -13.45 22.28
CA PHE A 322 6.36 -14.15 22.71
C PHE A 322 6.97 -13.47 23.94
N MET A 323 7.13 -12.14 23.91
CA MET A 323 7.71 -11.41 25.04
C MET A 323 6.85 -11.50 26.30
N ASP A 324 5.53 -11.46 26.19
CA ASP A 324 4.65 -11.62 27.35
C ASP A 324 4.82 -13.00 28.02
N ASN A 325 5.00 -14.06 27.22
CA ASN A 325 5.32 -15.38 27.74
C ASN A 325 6.72 -15.42 28.40
N PHE A 326 7.73 -14.86 27.74
CA PHE A 326 9.10 -14.76 28.27
C PHE A 326 9.11 -14.04 29.63
N GLU A 327 8.42 -12.92 29.72
CA GLU A 327 8.34 -12.10 30.94
C GLU A 327 7.66 -12.85 32.08
N LYS A 328 6.57 -13.57 31.80
CA LYS A 328 5.90 -14.42 32.80
C LYS A 328 6.83 -15.47 33.38
N ILE A 329 7.61 -16.14 32.53
CA ILE A 329 8.48 -17.25 32.95
C ILE A 329 9.74 -16.73 33.66
N HIS A 330 10.43 -15.75 33.08
CA HIS A 330 11.78 -15.38 33.51
C HIS A 330 11.86 -14.11 34.37
N ILE A 331 10.84 -13.25 34.33
CA ILE A 331 10.81 -12.01 35.11
C ILE A 331 9.84 -12.15 36.27
N PHE A 332 8.55 -12.37 35.98
CA PHE A 332 7.49 -12.34 36.99
C PHE A 332 7.43 -13.61 37.86
N SER A 333 7.92 -14.75 37.37
CA SER A 333 8.02 -15.98 38.20
C SER A 333 9.37 -16.11 38.92
N ASN A 334 10.31 -15.17 38.72
CA ASN A 334 11.63 -15.25 39.32
C ASN A 334 11.63 -14.62 40.73
N THR A 335 11.59 -15.48 41.75
CA THR A 335 11.51 -15.07 43.15
C THR A 335 12.71 -14.27 43.66
N ARG A 336 13.88 -14.34 43.01
CA ARG A 336 15.08 -13.58 43.40
C ARG A 336 14.98 -12.11 43.00
N TYR A 337 14.44 -11.82 41.81
CA TYR A 337 14.47 -10.46 41.24
C TYR A 337 13.10 -9.78 41.25
N GLN A 338 12.01 -10.54 41.12
CA GLN A 338 10.66 -9.99 41.03
C GLN A 338 10.29 -9.05 42.20
N PRO A 339 10.69 -9.29 43.46
CA PRO A 339 10.37 -8.37 44.57
C PRO A 339 10.93 -6.95 44.40
N PHE A 340 11.96 -6.77 43.58
CA PHE A 340 12.61 -5.48 43.34
C PHE A 340 12.09 -4.74 42.10
N ILE A 341 11.21 -5.38 41.32
CA ILE A 341 10.66 -4.80 40.09
C ILE A 341 9.33 -4.14 40.41
N HIS A 342 9.27 -2.82 40.25
CA HIS A 342 8.07 -2.04 40.48
C HIS A 342 7.61 -1.34 39.19
N SER A 343 6.30 -1.35 38.93
CA SER A 343 5.67 -0.66 37.79
C SER A 343 6.28 -0.98 36.41
N TYR A 344 6.37 -2.28 36.08
CA TYR A 344 6.90 -2.78 34.81
C TYR A 344 5.94 -2.54 33.64
N MET A 345 6.43 -1.91 32.57
CA MET A 345 5.66 -1.57 31.37
C MET A 345 6.52 -1.74 30.11
N ARG A 346 6.01 -2.41 29.08
CA ARG A 346 6.74 -2.69 27.84
C ARG A 346 6.01 -2.19 26.61
N TYR A 347 6.70 -1.45 25.75
CA TYR A 347 6.26 -1.09 24.41
C TYR A 347 7.11 -1.84 23.38
N VAL A 348 6.61 -2.99 22.91
CA VAL A 348 7.31 -3.87 21.96
C VAL A 348 8.66 -4.33 22.52
N ASP A 349 9.77 -3.70 22.12
CA ASP A 349 11.16 -3.97 22.51
C ASP A 349 11.66 -3.11 23.67
N ASP A 350 11.07 -1.92 23.87
CA ASP A 350 11.44 -0.98 24.94
C ASP A 350 10.62 -1.26 26.21
N THR A 351 11.28 -1.43 27.35
CA THR A 351 10.66 -1.60 28.67
C THR A 351 11.05 -0.45 29.61
N PHE A 352 10.11 -0.05 30.47
CA PHE A 352 10.28 0.89 31.58
C PHE A 352 9.86 0.22 32.89
N PHE A 353 10.66 0.37 33.95
CA PHE A 353 10.31 -0.07 35.30
C PHE A 353 11.13 0.70 36.33
N LEU A 354 10.68 0.65 37.59
CA LEU A 354 11.42 1.12 38.75
C LEU A 354 12.08 -0.08 39.42
N TRP A 355 13.33 0.09 39.85
CA TRP A 355 14.09 -0.93 40.57
C TRP A 355 14.38 -0.48 42.00
N THR A 356 13.98 -1.27 43.00
CA THR A 356 14.16 -0.95 44.43
C THR A 356 15.32 -1.72 45.08
N GLY A 357 16.00 -2.60 44.33
CA GLY A 357 17.18 -3.31 44.80
C GLY A 357 18.48 -2.52 44.62
N THR A 358 19.60 -3.11 45.01
CA THR A 358 20.93 -2.51 44.77
C THR A 358 21.29 -2.51 43.28
N VAL A 359 22.26 -1.66 42.91
CA VAL A 359 22.84 -1.62 41.55
C VAL A 359 23.48 -2.96 41.19
N ASP A 360 24.15 -3.62 42.13
CA ASP A 360 24.76 -4.93 41.91
C ASP A 360 23.71 -5.99 41.60
N LEU A 361 22.59 -6.01 42.33
CA LEU A 361 21.51 -6.95 42.06
C LEU A 361 20.82 -6.67 40.71
N LEU A 362 20.76 -5.41 40.29
CA LEU A 362 20.26 -5.02 38.97
C LEU A 362 21.19 -5.53 37.84
N ASN A 363 22.51 -5.42 38.04
CA ASN A 363 23.49 -5.96 37.10
C ASN A 363 23.42 -7.48 37.05
N ASP A 364 23.29 -8.15 38.20
CA ASP A 364 23.05 -9.60 38.28
C ASP A 364 21.77 -10.00 37.53
N PHE A 365 20.70 -9.23 37.67
CA PHE A 365 19.46 -9.45 36.93
C PHE A 365 19.67 -9.35 35.41
N LEU A 366 20.41 -8.34 34.94
CA LEU A 366 20.75 -8.20 33.52
C LEU A 366 21.60 -9.38 33.01
N ILE A 367 22.57 -9.83 33.81
CA ILE A 367 23.40 -11.01 33.48
C ILE A 367 22.53 -12.26 33.39
N TYR A 368 21.64 -12.46 34.36
CA TYR A 368 20.66 -13.55 34.35
C TYR A 368 19.81 -13.53 33.08
N LEU A 369 19.18 -12.39 32.74
CA LEU A 369 18.35 -12.27 31.54
C LEU A 369 19.13 -12.57 30.26
N ASN A 370 20.41 -12.15 30.19
CA ASN A 370 21.26 -12.42 29.04
C ASN A 370 21.79 -13.86 28.97
N ASN A 371 21.62 -14.67 30.03
CA ASN A 371 22.06 -16.06 30.06
C ASN A 371 20.89 -17.06 30.01
N VAL A 372 19.69 -16.65 30.42
CA VAL A 372 18.53 -17.56 30.54
C VAL A 372 18.00 -18.04 29.19
N HIS A 373 18.21 -17.27 28.12
CA HIS A 373 17.77 -17.61 26.78
C HIS A 373 18.90 -17.43 25.76
N THR A 374 18.98 -18.36 24.80
CA THR A 374 20.07 -18.43 23.82
C THR A 374 20.12 -17.20 22.92
N THR A 375 18.99 -16.79 22.33
CA THR A 375 18.91 -15.71 21.33
C THR A 375 18.39 -14.37 21.85
N ILE A 376 17.52 -14.34 22.86
CA ILE A 376 16.94 -13.10 23.41
C ILE A 376 17.93 -12.47 24.38
N LYS A 377 18.35 -11.24 24.08
CA LYS A 377 19.34 -10.47 24.86
C LYS A 377 18.84 -9.06 25.12
N PHE A 378 19.31 -8.46 26.20
CA PHE A 378 18.89 -7.15 26.68
C PHE A 378 20.05 -6.17 26.79
N THR A 379 19.75 -4.89 26.65
CA THR A 379 20.56 -3.77 27.15
C THR A 379 19.80 -3.03 28.23
N LEU A 380 20.53 -2.46 29.20
CA LEU A 380 19.96 -1.71 30.31
C LEU A 380 20.50 -0.28 30.28
N GLU A 381 19.59 0.69 30.34
CA GLU A 381 19.89 2.08 30.64
C GLU A 381 19.33 2.39 32.03
N VAL A 382 20.11 3.08 32.85
CA VAL A 382 19.74 3.48 34.21
C VAL A 382 19.77 5.00 34.35
N GLY A 383 18.81 5.55 35.07
CA GLY A 383 18.72 6.96 35.40
C GLY A 383 18.46 7.13 36.89
N LEU A 384 19.26 7.95 37.57
CA LEU A 384 19.04 8.27 38.99
C LEU A 384 17.92 9.29 39.16
N THR A 385 17.92 10.34 38.34
CA THR A 385 16.95 11.45 38.44
C THR A 385 16.05 11.56 37.23
N GLU A 386 16.51 11.11 36.05
CA GLU A 386 15.73 11.13 34.83
C GLU A 386 16.08 9.97 33.89
N ILE A 387 15.09 9.51 33.14
CA ILE A 387 15.26 8.56 32.05
C ILE A 387 14.32 8.91 30.90
N HIS A 388 14.71 8.56 29.69
CA HIS A 388 13.82 8.69 28.55
C HIS A 388 13.16 7.35 28.23
N PHE A 389 11.88 7.37 27.90
CA PHE A 389 11.13 6.21 27.44
C PHE A 389 10.18 6.64 26.32
N LEU A 390 10.24 5.97 25.18
CA LEU A 390 9.57 6.40 23.94
C LEU A 390 9.95 7.84 23.55
N ASP A 391 8.96 8.75 23.53
CA ASP A 391 9.12 10.17 23.29
C ASP A 391 8.92 11.04 24.55
N VAL A 392 9.05 10.44 25.73
CA VAL A 392 8.87 11.07 27.03
C VAL A 392 10.20 11.06 27.80
N LEU A 393 10.59 12.20 28.35
CA LEU A 393 11.62 12.29 29.38
C LEU A 393 10.89 12.32 30.73
N VAL A 394 11.12 11.30 31.54
CA VAL A 394 10.57 11.14 32.88
C VAL A 394 11.62 11.62 33.88
N LYS A 395 11.29 12.61 34.69
CA LYS A 395 12.12 13.10 35.79
C LYS A 395 11.44 12.80 37.12
N VAL A 396 12.21 12.35 38.10
CA VAL A 396 11.76 12.21 39.47
C VAL A 396 11.87 13.56 40.17
N THR A 397 10.83 13.93 40.89
CA THR A 397 10.82 15.03 41.87
C THR A 397 10.40 14.46 43.22
N ASP A 398 10.56 15.22 44.30
CA ASP A 398 10.38 14.77 45.71
C ASP A 398 9.09 13.98 46.00
N SER A 399 8.04 14.15 45.20
CA SER A 399 6.77 13.43 45.37
C SER A 399 6.11 12.92 44.08
N ASN A 400 6.65 13.23 42.90
CA ASN A 400 5.94 12.98 41.64
C ASN A 400 6.88 12.80 40.43
N PHE A 401 6.35 12.20 39.36
CA PHE A 401 7.00 12.21 38.05
C PHE A 401 6.67 13.48 37.27
N VAL A 402 7.70 14.19 36.82
CA VAL A 402 7.58 15.29 35.86
C VAL A 402 7.94 14.76 34.48
N THR A 403 7.03 14.92 33.52
CA THR A 403 7.21 14.43 32.15
C THR A 403 7.36 15.57 31.17
N SER A 404 8.33 15.46 30.26
CA SER A 404 8.55 16.40 29.16
C SER A 404 8.83 15.65 27.85
N ILE A 405 8.86 16.34 26.72
CA ILE A 405 9.06 15.70 25.42
C ILE A 405 10.54 15.39 25.19
N TYR A 406 10.87 14.11 24.99
CA TYR A 406 12.22 13.70 24.62
C TYR A 406 12.42 13.79 23.11
N ARG A 407 13.58 14.29 22.70
CA ARG A 407 14.00 14.35 21.28
C ARG A 407 15.43 13.84 21.18
N LYS A 408 15.65 12.88 20.29
CA LYS A 408 17.01 12.34 20.08
C LYS A 408 17.92 13.45 19.53
N PRO A 409 19.22 13.46 19.88
CA PRO A 409 20.18 14.44 19.37
C PRO A 409 20.28 14.49 17.83
N THR A 410 19.95 13.38 17.16
CA THR A 410 19.94 13.27 15.70
C THR A 410 18.67 13.75 15.02
N ASP A 411 17.67 14.23 15.77
CA ASP A 411 16.43 14.79 15.23
C ASP A 411 16.73 16.01 14.36
N LYS A 412 16.57 15.84 13.05
CA LYS A 412 16.66 16.95 12.10
C LYS A 412 15.28 17.59 12.06
N ASN A 413 15.16 18.86 12.45
CA ASN A 413 13.95 19.67 12.34
C ASN A 413 13.38 19.57 10.91
N ASN A 414 12.51 18.59 10.64
CA ASN A 414 11.98 18.26 9.31
C ASN A 414 10.51 18.67 9.17
N LEU A 415 10.13 19.69 9.94
CA LEU A 415 8.81 20.30 9.85
C LEU A 415 8.58 20.83 8.44
N LEU A 416 7.34 20.70 7.97
CA LEU A 416 6.93 21.09 6.63
C LEU A 416 7.10 22.60 6.44
N ARG A 417 7.73 23.07 5.36
CA ARG A 417 7.83 24.52 5.10
C ARG A 417 6.47 25.11 4.69
N PRO A 418 6.12 26.34 5.14
CA PRO A 418 4.84 26.97 4.83
C PRO A 418 4.70 27.37 3.35
N ASN A 419 5.81 27.53 2.63
CA ASN A 419 5.83 27.80 1.18
C ASN A 419 5.72 26.52 0.31
N SER A 420 5.53 25.35 0.92
CA SER A 420 5.41 24.09 0.19
C SER A 420 4.03 23.91 -0.45
N PHE A 421 3.93 23.04 -1.47
CA PHE A 421 2.68 22.81 -2.19
C PHE A 421 1.75 21.81 -1.48
N HIS A 422 1.08 22.26 -0.41
CA HIS A 422 0.18 21.44 0.41
C HIS A 422 -1.16 22.16 0.72
N PRO A 423 -2.21 21.43 1.11
CA PRO A 423 -3.48 22.03 1.53
C PRO A 423 -3.28 23.05 2.67
N GLN A 424 -3.85 24.24 2.55
CA GLN A 424 -3.64 25.35 3.50
C GLN A 424 -3.92 24.97 4.96
N GLY A 425 -4.96 24.16 5.21
CA GLY A 425 -5.31 23.71 6.56
C GLY A 425 -4.20 22.90 7.24
N LEU A 426 -3.25 22.34 6.48
CA LEU A 426 -2.11 21.62 7.04
C LEU A 426 -1.12 22.57 7.74
N PHE A 427 -0.99 23.81 7.29
CA PHE A 427 -0.04 24.76 7.88
C PHE A 427 -0.46 25.26 9.27
N ARG A 428 -1.77 25.30 9.57
CA ARG A 428 -2.25 25.49 10.95
C ARG A 428 -2.37 24.17 11.72
N GLY A 429 -2.79 23.10 11.04
CA GLY A 429 -2.97 21.78 11.65
C GLY A 429 -1.68 21.14 12.15
N LEU A 430 -0.56 21.34 11.45
CA LEU A 430 0.74 20.80 11.83
C LEU A 430 1.23 21.40 13.17
N PRO A 431 1.38 22.73 13.33
CA PRO A 431 1.68 23.34 14.63
C PRO A 431 0.72 22.91 15.73
N LYS A 432 -0.60 22.96 15.46
CA LYS A 432 -1.62 22.54 16.44
C LYS A 432 -1.38 21.11 16.91
N SER A 433 -1.08 20.17 16.00
CA SER A 433 -0.79 18.78 16.38
C SER A 433 0.51 18.59 17.18
N GLN A 434 1.55 19.39 16.91
CA GLN A 434 2.77 19.38 17.71
C GLN A 434 2.55 19.96 19.10
N PHE A 435 1.85 21.09 19.22
CA PHE A 435 1.50 21.65 20.53
C PHE A 435 0.58 20.72 21.32
N MET A 436 -0.40 20.05 20.67
CA MET A 436 -1.24 19.04 21.33
C MET A 436 -0.42 17.85 21.83
N ARG A 437 0.65 17.46 21.13
CA ARG A 437 1.59 16.44 21.60
C ARG A 437 2.36 16.92 22.83
N ILE A 438 2.86 18.15 22.81
CA ILE A 438 3.56 18.73 23.97
C ILE A 438 2.59 18.85 25.16
N LYS A 439 1.36 19.35 24.97
CA LYS A 439 0.36 19.46 26.04
C LYS A 439 0.00 18.11 26.67
N ARG A 440 0.02 17.03 25.89
CA ARG A 440 -0.20 15.67 26.39
C ARG A 440 0.97 15.18 27.24
N ILE A 441 2.19 15.39 26.76
CA ILE A 441 3.41 14.86 27.39
C ILE A 441 3.84 15.71 28.58
N ALA A 442 3.80 17.03 28.48
CA ALA A 442 4.17 17.94 29.57
C ALA A 442 3.25 17.73 30.78
N SER A 443 3.81 17.35 31.93
CA SER A 443 3.02 17.13 33.15
C SER A 443 2.57 18.43 33.81
N THR A 444 3.38 19.49 33.72
CA THR A 444 3.10 20.80 34.31
C THR A 444 2.94 21.89 33.26
N ASN A 445 2.37 23.03 33.65
CA ASN A 445 2.20 24.18 32.74
C ASN A 445 3.54 24.87 32.44
N GLU A 446 4.48 24.88 33.39
CA GLU A 446 5.83 25.43 33.20
C GLU A 446 6.58 24.63 32.13
N VAL A 447 6.52 23.29 32.21
CA VAL A 447 7.12 22.40 31.20
C VAL A 447 6.45 22.58 29.84
N TYR A 448 5.12 22.74 29.80
CA TYR A 448 4.43 23.03 28.55
C TYR A 448 4.89 24.35 27.94
N GLU A 449 5.04 25.39 28.74
CA GLU A 449 5.42 26.72 28.28
C GLU A 449 6.83 26.73 27.68
N ASP A 450 7.80 26.12 28.37
CA ASP A 450 9.18 25.96 27.91
C ASP A 450 9.25 25.11 26.61
N GLU A 451 8.65 23.92 26.61
CA GLU A 451 8.71 23.02 25.45
C GLU A 451 7.93 23.54 24.23
N SER A 452 6.83 24.25 24.46
CA SER A 452 6.09 24.90 23.39
C SER A 452 6.87 26.09 22.82
N GLN A 453 7.63 26.83 23.63
CA GLN A 453 8.48 27.92 23.14
C GLN A 453 9.62 27.39 22.26
N LYS A 454 10.28 26.30 22.67
CA LYS A 454 11.25 25.58 21.83
C LYS A 454 10.64 25.13 20.50
N MET A 455 9.38 24.67 20.53
CA MET A 455 8.66 24.28 19.31
C MET A 455 8.30 25.48 18.42
N VAL A 456 7.94 26.64 18.99
CA VAL A 456 7.75 27.89 18.23
C VAL A 456 9.02 28.22 17.46
N GLN A 457 10.18 28.20 18.11
CA GLN A 457 11.47 28.49 17.47
C GLN A 457 11.73 27.56 16.28
N LYS A 458 11.48 26.25 16.45
CA LYS A 458 11.63 25.27 15.35
C LYS A 458 10.73 25.56 14.15
N PHE A 459 9.51 26.04 14.35
CA PHE A 459 8.64 26.44 13.25
C PHE A 459 9.09 27.77 12.62
N VAL A 460 9.54 28.74 13.40
CA VAL A 460 10.09 30.00 12.90
C VAL A 460 11.31 29.76 12.01
N GLU A 461 12.23 28.86 12.38
CA GLU A 461 13.35 28.42 11.54
C GLU A 461 12.93 27.82 10.19
N LYS A 462 11.69 27.32 10.09
CA LYS A 462 11.11 26.84 8.82
C LYS A 462 10.40 27.91 8.01
N GLY A 463 10.27 29.11 8.54
CA GLY A 463 9.65 30.27 7.90
C GLY A 463 8.18 30.48 8.27
N TYR A 464 7.70 29.90 9.38
CA TYR A 464 6.35 30.18 9.88
C TYR A 464 6.29 31.55 10.58
N CYS A 465 5.14 32.23 10.48
CA CYS A 465 4.88 33.46 11.20
C CYS A 465 4.78 33.20 12.71
N GLN A 466 5.56 33.92 13.50
CA GLN A 466 5.59 33.77 14.96
C GLN A 466 4.25 34.12 15.62
N LEU A 467 3.54 35.15 15.12
CA LEU A 467 2.24 35.56 15.66
C LEU A 467 1.19 34.46 15.51
N ASP A 468 1.11 33.84 14.33
CA ASP A 468 0.19 32.71 14.07
C ASP A 468 0.50 31.52 14.99
N LEU A 469 1.79 31.24 15.22
CA LEU A 469 2.22 30.15 16.10
C LEU A 469 1.86 30.43 17.57
N MET A 470 2.05 31.66 18.04
CA MET A 470 1.69 32.10 19.38
C MET A 470 0.17 31.98 19.61
N GLU A 471 -0.65 32.31 18.61
CA GLU A 471 -2.10 32.12 18.67
C GLU A 471 -2.47 30.64 18.83
N VAL A 472 -1.88 29.76 18.01
CA VAL A 472 -2.14 28.31 18.10
C VAL A 472 -1.60 27.72 19.42
N LYS A 473 -0.44 28.17 19.89
CA LYS A 473 0.13 27.79 21.19
C LYS A 473 -0.84 28.16 22.32
N ARG A 474 -1.41 29.38 22.30
CA ARG A 474 -2.40 29.83 23.28
C ARG A 474 -3.69 29.01 23.20
N GLU A 475 -4.21 28.79 21.99
CA GLU A 475 -5.40 27.96 21.75
C GLU A 475 -5.26 26.56 22.38
N VAL A 476 -4.10 25.92 22.20
CA VAL A 476 -3.81 24.60 22.77
C VAL A 476 -3.51 24.68 24.28
N GLY A 477 -2.88 25.76 24.75
CA GLY A 477 -2.57 25.96 26.16
C GLY A 477 -3.80 25.99 27.06
N LEU A 478 -4.93 26.49 26.53
CA LEU A 478 -6.23 26.51 27.20
C LEU A 478 -6.88 25.14 27.35
N ILE A 479 -6.45 24.12 26.59
CA ILE A 479 -7.03 22.78 26.64
C ILE A 479 -6.47 22.05 27.88
N PRO A 480 -7.33 21.56 28.80
CA PRO A 480 -6.86 20.79 29.95
C PRO A 480 -6.07 19.54 29.55
N ARG A 481 -4.96 19.24 30.24
CA ARG A 481 -4.10 18.07 29.94
C ARG A 481 -4.89 16.75 30.00
N ASN A 482 -5.78 16.60 30.98
CA ASN A 482 -6.62 15.41 31.14
C ASN A 482 -7.46 15.10 29.88
N GLU A 483 -7.93 16.11 29.13
CA GLU A 483 -8.65 15.89 27.87
C GLU A 483 -7.74 15.31 26.78
N THR A 484 -6.46 15.68 26.78
CA THR A 484 -5.48 15.16 25.81
C THR A 484 -5.05 13.72 26.12
N LEU A 485 -5.24 13.27 27.37
CA LEU A 485 -4.93 11.93 27.86
C LEU A 485 -6.10 10.93 27.72
N LYS A 486 -7.32 11.42 27.46
CA LYS A 486 -8.47 10.55 27.18
C LYS A 486 -8.19 9.71 25.93
N MET A 487 -8.18 8.38 26.10
CA MET A 487 -8.14 7.44 24.99
C MET A 487 -9.33 7.69 24.06
N LYS A 488 -9.07 8.12 22.83
CA LYS A 488 -10.14 8.31 21.84
C LYS A 488 -10.64 6.94 21.40
N GLY A 489 -11.78 6.52 21.94
CA GLY A 489 -12.54 5.42 21.35
C GLY A 489 -12.85 5.68 19.88
N LYS A 490 -13.06 4.62 19.08
CA LYS A 490 -13.62 4.77 17.73
C LYS A 490 -14.90 5.60 17.89
N ALA A 491 -14.92 6.82 17.37
CA ALA A 491 -16.04 7.75 17.55
C ALA A 491 -17.34 7.07 17.07
N VAL A 492 -18.14 6.61 18.03
CA VAL A 492 -19.50 6.18 17.85
C VAL A 492 -20.27 7.47 17.51
N ASP A 493 -21.01 7.49 16.40
CA ASP A 493 -21.94 8.57 16.04
C ASP A 493 -21.42 9.89 15.44
N LYS A 494 -20.33 9.87 14.66
CA LYS A 494 -20.20 10.90 13.60
C LYS A 494 -21.01 10.49 12.38
N VAL A 495 -21.96 11.34 11.96
CA VAL A 495 -22.65 11.25 10.67
C VAL A 495 -21.62 10.93 9.58
N LYS A 496 -21.69 9.71 9.00
CA LYS A 496 -20.73 9.22 8.00
C LYS A 496 -20.88 10.03 6.70
N ARG A 497 -20.16 11.16 6.64
CA ARG A 497 -19.98 11.96 5.41
C ARG A 497 -19.11 11.18 4.43
N ILE A 498 -19.50 11.17 3.16
CA ILE A 498 -18.77 10.45 2.11
C ILE A 498 -17.49 11.23 1.79
N PRO A 499 -16.31 10.57 1.77
CA PRO A 499 -15.08 11.25 1.41
C PRO A 499 -14.97 11.43 -0.12
N PHE A 500 -14.75 12.67 -0.56
CA PHE A 500 -14.31 12.99 -1.91
C PHE A 500 -12.78 12.95 -1.96
N ILE A 501 -12.22 11.88 -2.53
CA ILE A 501 -10.78 11.68 -2.62
C ILE A 501 -10.27 12.11 -4.01
N THR A 502 -9.46 13.17 -4.05
CA THR A 502 -8.80 13.65 -5.29
C THR A 502 -7.31 13.95 -5.04
N SER A 503 -6.52 14.19 -6.08
CA SER A 503 -5.14 14.65 -5.90
C SER A 503 -5.12 16.13 -5.53
N TYR A 504 -4.18 16.55 -4.66
CA TYR A 504 -3.95 17.98 -4.44
C TYR A 504 -3.14 18.55 -5.61
N ASP A 505 -3.74 19.48 -6.36
CA ASP A 505 -3.12 20.20 -7.47
C ASP A 505 -3.68 21.63 -7.52
N ILE A 506 -3.21 22.42 -8.49
CA ILE A 506 -3.55 23.85 -8.61
C ILE A 506 -5.06 24.10 -8.72
N ASN A 507 -5.80 23.12 -9.23
CA ASN A 507 -7.24 23.19 -9.46
C ASN A 507 -8.04 22.55 -8.30
N ALA A 508 -7.40 22.08 -7.23
CA ALA A 508 -8.07 21.42 -6.12
C ALA A 508 -9.11 22.32 -5.44
N LYS A 509 -8.81 23.60 -5.22
CA LYS A 509 -9.76 24.58 -4.64
C LYS A 509 -10.96 24.81 -5.57
N ALA A 510 -10.70 25.01 -6.86
CA ALA A 510 -11.77 25.19 -7.85
C ALA A 510 -12.68 23.96 -7.94
N ARG A 511 -12.13 22.74 -8.00
CA ARG A 511 -12.91 21.50 -7.97
C ARG A 511 -13.75 21.36 -6.70
N ARG A 512 -13.20 21.73 -5.54
CA ARG A 512 -13.95 21.75 -4.28
C ARG A 512 -15.15 22.69 -4.37
N ASN A 513 -14.96 23.90 -4.90
CA ASN A 513 -16.03 24.88 -5.05
C ASN A 513 -17.12 24.41 -6.01
N ILE A 514 -16.75 23.80 -7.15
CA ILE A 514 -17.71 23.21 -8.10
C ILE A 514 -18.58 22.14 -7.41
N ILE A 515 -17.95 21.24 -6.65
CA ILE A 515 -18.68 20.17 -5.94
C ILE A 515 -19.63 20.74 -4.90
N LEU A 516 -19.20 21.75 -4.14
CA LEU A 516 -20.03 22.40 -3.12
C LEU A 516 -21.18 23.19 -3.75
N LYS A 517 -20.92 23.92 -4.84
CA LYS A 517 -21.92 24.70 -5.59
C LYS A 517 -23.11 23.83 -6.01
N HIS A 518 -22.84 22.63 -6.50
CA HIS A 518 -23.86 21.71 -7.01
C HIS A 518 -24.36 20.70 -5.98
N TRP A 519 -23.85 20.73 -4.75
CA TRP A 519 -24.19 19.73 -3.73
C TRP A 519 -25.69 19.69 -3.40
N GLY A 520 -26.36 20.85 -3.48
CA GLY A 520 -27.80 20.98 -3.24
C GLY A 520 -28.67 20.08 -4.14
N ILE A 521 -28.20 19.72 -5.35
CA ILE A 521 -28.91 18.81 -6.27
C ILE A 521 -29.19 17.45 -5.60
N LEU A 522 -28.28 16.97 -4.75
CA LEU A 522 -28.49 15.69 -4.08
C LEU A 522 -29.61 15.76 -3.03
N ALA A 523 -29.82 16.92 -2.43
CA ALA A 523 -30.83 17.13 -1.39
C ALA A 523 -32.26 17.23 -1.97
N THR A 524 -32.41 17.49 -3.28
CA THR A 524 -33.72 17.57 -3.94
C THR A 524 -34.35 16.20 -4.22
N ASP A 525 -33.62 15.10 -3.99
CA ASP A 525 -34.16 13.76 -4.21
C ASP A 525 -35.14 13.35 -3.10
N PRO A 526 -36.40 13.03 -3.41
CA PRO A 526 -37.39 12.67 -2.39
C PRO A 526 -37.04 11.41 -1.60
N LYS A 527 -36.33 10.45 -2.20
CA LYS A 527 -36.06 9.14 -1.59
C LYS A 527 -34.85 9.17 -0.67
N PHE A 528 -33.79 9.86 -1.07
CA PHE A 528 -32.51 9.81 -0.37
C PHE A 528 -31.84 11.17 -0.13
N GLY A 529 -32.50 12.28 -0.43
CA GLY A 529 -31.94 13.63 -0.22
C GLY A 529 -31.54 13.90 1.24
N HIS A 530 -32.27 13.33 2.20
CA HIS A 530 -31.95 13.41 3.62
C HIS A 530 -30.56 12.83 3.98
N LEU A 531 -30.02 11.88 3.19
CA LEU A 531 -28.71 11.26 3.40
C LEU A 531 -27.53 12.18 3.04
N PHE A 532 -27.79 13.25 2.27
CA PHE A 532 -26.80 14.14 1.67
C PHE A 532 -26.91 15.58 2.17
N LYS A 533 -27.58 15.84 3.30
CA LYS A 533 -27.67 17.18 3.92
C LYS A 533 -26.30 17.83 4.17
N LEU A 534 -25.31 17.03 4.60
CA LEU A 534 -23.95 17.51 4.84
C LEU A 534 -23.06 17.30 3.61
N PRO A 535 -22.21 18.29 3.25
CA PRO A 535 -21.27 18.16 2.14
C PRO A 535 -20.23 17.05 2.39
N PRO A 536 -19.57 16.55 1.33
CA PRO A 536 -18.59 15.49 1.45
C PRO A 536 -17.34 15.97 2.19
N ILE A 537 -16.61 15.04 2.78
CA ILE A 537 -15.29 15.34 3.35
C ILE A 537 -14.29 15.36 2.20
N PHE A 538 -13.61 16.49 2.00
CA PHE A 538 -12.56 16.59 0.98
C PHE A 538 -11.25 16.05 1.52
N SER A 539 -10.78 14.97 0.91
CA SER A 539 -9.50 14.34 1.25
C SER A 539 -8.59 14.36 0.03
N TYR A 540 -7.35 14.76 0.23
CA TYR A 540 -6.39 14.86 -0.86
C TYR A 540 -5.36 13.74 -0.79
N ARG A 541 -5.15 13.06 -1.91
CA ARG A 541 -4.01 12.17 -2.10
C ARG A 541 -2.74 13.01 -2.17
N ARG A 542 -1.72 12.57 -1.44
CA ARG A 542 -0.37 13.12 -1.52
C ARG A 542 0.14 12.98 -2.96
N GLY A 543 0.66 14.07 -3.53
CA GLY A 543 1.37 14.05 -4.80
C GLY A 543 2.78 13.46 -4.65
N ARG A 544 3.45 13.19 -5.77
CA ARG A 544 4.87 12.82 -5.74
C ARG A 544 5.67 14.00 -5.18
N ASN A 545 6.47 13.74 -4.17
CA ASN A 545 7.39 14.72 -3.58
C ASN A 545 8.82 14.51 -4.11
N ILE A 546 9.70 15.49 -3.89
CA ILE A 546 11.10 15.44 -4.32
C ILE A 546 11.77 14.14 -3.85
N GLY A 547 11.54 13.74 -2.59
CA GLY A 547 12.08 12.49 -2.06
C GLY A 547 11.66 11.25 -2.85
N GLU A 548 10.42 11.18 -3.33
CA GLU A 548 9.98 10.07 -4.21
C GLU A 548 10.51 10.18 -5.64
N LEU A 549 10.91 11.37 -6.07
CA LEU A 549 11.51 11.60 -7.38
C LEU A 549 12.98 11.15 -7.41
N ILE A 550 13.74 11.41 -6.35
CA ILE A 550 15.19 11.14 -6.27
C ILE A 550 15.55 9.83 -5.56
N LYS A 551 14.58 9.16 -4.92
CA LYS A 551 14.82 7.87 -4.26
C LYS A 551 15.20 6.81 -5.29
N HIS A 552 16.45 6.39 -5.27
CA HIS A 552 16.87 5.12 -5.85
C HIS A 552 16.21 4.00 -5.04
N ARG A 553 15.69 2.96 -5.70
CA ARG A 553 15.19 1.75 -5.02
C ARG A 553 16.36 0.77 -4.91
N PRO A 554 17.04 0.67 -3.77
CA PRO A 554 18.16 -0.24 -3.61
C PRO A 554 17.65 -1.68 -3.59
N GLY A 555 18.46 -2.64 -4.06
CA GLY A 555 18.09 -4.06 -4.06
C GLY A 555 16.96 -4.42 -5.03
N CYS A 556 16.43 -3.43 -5.76
CA CYS A 556 15.50 -3.65 -6.85
C CYS A 556 16.29 -3.45 -8.14
N SER A 557 16.82 -4.54 -8.68
CA SER A 557 17.05 -4.68 -10.12
C SER A 557 15.70 -4.67 -10.86
N SER A 558 14.90 -3.63 -10.65
CA SER A 558 13.88 -3.25 -11.63
C SER A 558 14.54 -2.44 -12.75
N THR A 559 15.67 -2.92 -13.25
CA THR A 559 15.80 -3.18 -14.68
C THR A 559 15.38 -4.62 -14.96
N SER A 560 14.18 -5.02 -14.54
CA SER A 560 13.35 -5.64 -15.56
C SER A 560 13.17 -4.53 -16.59
N THR A 561 14.03 -4.54 -17.60
CA THR A 561 13.68 -4.04 -18.91
C THR A 561 12.29 -4.61 -19.12
N ILE A 562 11.24 -3.79 -18.91
CA ILE A 562 9.88 -4.23 -19.21
C ILE A 562 10.02 -4.74 -20.62
N THR A 563 9.95 -6.05 -20.82
CA THR A 563 10.12 -6.65 -22.12
C THR A 563 8.99 -6.04 -22.92
N LYS A 564 9.30 -5.05 -23.74
CA LYS A 564 8.32 -4.38 -24.56
C LYS A 564 7.89 -5.42 -25.59
N GLY A 565 6.60 -5.51 -25.86
CA GLY A 565 6.08 -6.54 -26.75
C GLY A 565 4.82 -7.22 -26.27
N THR A 566 4.35 -8.12 -27.12
CA THR A 566 3.23 -9.00 -26.82
C THR A 566 3.77 -10.35 -26.36
N PHE A 567 3.24 -10.91 -25.27
CA PHE A 567 3.70 -12.17 -24.69
C PHE A 567 2.54 -13.06 -24.26
N PRO A 568 2.69 -14.40 -24.34
CA PRO A 568 1.65 -15.33 -23.90
C PRO A 568 1.36 -15.11 -22.42
N CYS A 569 0.08 -15.08 -22.05
CA CYS A 569 -0.32 -15.04 -20.64
C CYS A 569 -0.13 -16.38 -19.92
N ARG A 570 0.33 -17.43 -20.64
CA ARG A 570 0.62 -18.81 -20.20
C ARG A 570 -0.52 -19.58 -19.51
N ASN A 571 -1.67 -18.94 -19.30
CA ASN A 571 -2.85 -19.48 -18.61
C ASN A 571 -4.12 -19.47 -19.48
N CYS A 572 -4.01 -19.39 -20.82
CA CYS A 572 -5.18 -19.55 -21.69
C CYS A 572 -4.86 -20.17 -23.05
N SER A 573 -5.81 -20.96 -23.57
CA SER A 573 -5.75 -21.59 -24.90
C SER A 573 -5.73 -20.60 -26.06
N HIS A 574 -6.05 -19.32 -25.81
CA HIS A 574 -6.01 -18.27 -26.84
C HIS A 574 -4.60 -17.79 -27.17
N CYS A 575 -3.62 -18.06 -26.30
CA CYS A 575 -2.22 -17.71 -26.53
C CYS A 575 -1.47 -18.66 -27.47
N ASN A 576 -2.06 -19.81 -27.86
CA ASN A 576 -1.40 -20.74 -28.77
C ASN A 576 -1.09 -20.12 -30.16
N GLY A 577 -1.84 -19.09 -30.54
CA GLY A 577 -1.61 -18.33 -31.77
C GLY A 577 -0.85 -17.02 -31.57
N ILE A 578 -0.25 -16.77 -30.41
CA ILE A 578 0.39 -15.47 -30.17
C ILE A 578 1.72 -15.34 -30.92
N ILE A 579 1.98 -14.16 -31.49
CA ILE A 579 3.29 -13.78 -32.02
C ILE A 579 4.00 -13.03 -30.89
N ALA A 580 4.89 -13.71 -30.19
CA ALA A 580 5.62 -13.11 -29.09
C ALA A 580 6.75 -12.22 -29.62
N GLY A 581 6.92 -11.02 -29.09
CA GLY A 581 8.01 -10.14 -29.48
C GLY A 581 7.76 -8.65 -29.28
N SER A 582 8.86 -7.89 -29.29
CA SER A 582 8.90 -6.44 -29.07
C SER A 582 8.54 -5.60 -30.28
N ALA A 583 8.45 -6.21 -31.45
CA ALA A 583 8.15 -5.53 -32.70
C ALA A 583 7.11 -6.29 -33.52
N VAL A 584 6.41 -5.57 -34.38
CA VAL A 584 5.52 -6.09 -35.41
C VAL A 584 6.18 -5.86 -36.76
N THR A 585 6.36 -6.93 -37.52
CA THR A 585 6.89 -6.85 -38.89
C THR A 585 5.78 -6.58 -39.88
N HIS A 586 5.98 -5.59 -40.75
CA HIS A 586 5.11 -5.27 -41.88
C HIS A 586 4.97 -6.50 -42.80
N PRO A 587 3.74 -6.93 -43.16
CA PRO A 587 3.50 -8.12 -43.97
C PRO A 587 4.26 -8.19 -45.30
N GLN A 588 4.29 -7.08 -46.06
CA GLN A 588 4.91 -7.00 -47.39
C GLN A 588 6.38 -6.56 -47.40
N TYR A 589 6.72 -5.48 -46.68
CA TYR A 589 8.05 -4.85 -46.75
C TYR A 589 9.04 -5.32 -45.68
N GLY A 590 8.62 -6.16 -44.71
CA GLY A 590 9.53 -6.63 -43.66
C GLY A 590 9.96 -5.57 -42.64
N THR A 591 9.51 -4.32 -42.77
CA THR A 591 9.86 -3.22 -41.86
C THR A 591 9.38 -3.51 -40.44
N ARG A 592 10.24 -3.30 -39.44
CA ARG A 592 9.93 -3.55 -38.02
C ARG A 592 9.35 -2.31 -37.36
N HIS A 593 8.22 -2.46 -36.67
CA HIS A 593 7.60 -1.43 -35.86
C HIS A 593 7.62 -1.83 -34.37
N GLU A 594 8.30 -1.04 -33.54
CA GLU A 594 8.43 -1.32 -32.11
C GLU A 594 7.12 -1.14 -31.35
N VAL A 595 6.84 -2.09 -30.45
CA VAL A 595 5.63 -2.15 -29.62
C VAL A 595 5.92 -1.43 -28.30
N GLY A 596 5.21 -0.34 -28.02
CA GLY A 596 5.53 0.59 -26.93
C GLY A 596 5.26 0.13 -25.49
N GLY A 597 4.98 -1.13 -25.23
CA GLY A 597 4.67 -1.63 -23.87
C GLY A 597 4.58 -3.15 -23.77
N PHE A 598 4.45 -3.67 -22.54
CA PHE A 598 4.23 -5.10 -22.29
C PHE A 598 2.74 -5.43 -22.34
N TYR A 599 2.38 -6.37 -23.21
CA TYR A 599 0.99 -6.74 -23.49
C TYR A 599 0.80 -8.25 -23.44
N THR A 600 -0.37 -8.67 -22.95
CA THR A 600 -0.81 -10.08 -22.96
C THR A 600 -2.24 -10.21 -23.50
N CYS A 601 -2.74 -11.44 -23.56
CA CYS A 601 -4.12 -11.81 -23.91
C CYS A 601 -5.21 -11.06 -23.09
N ASP A 602 -4.85 -10.54 -21.92
CA ASP A 602 -5.76 -9.81 -21.00
C ASP A 602 -5.76 -8.30 -21.22
N SER A 603 -4.92 -7.79 -22.12
CA SER A 603 -4.84 -6.36 -22.41
C SER A 603 -6.17 -5.86 -22.97
N LYS A 604 -6.62 -4.73 -22.41
CA LYS A 604 -7.82 -3.98 -22.81
C LYS A 604 -7.41 -2.68 -23.48
N ASP A 605 -8.30 -2.13 -24.28
CA ASP A 605 -8.14 -0.84 -24.96
C ASP A 605 -6.96 -0.87 -25.93
N VAL A 606 -6.93 -1.91 -26.75
CA VAL A 606 -5.80 -2.22 -27.63
C VAL A 606 -6.21 -2.24 -29.10
N ILE A 607 -5.24 -1.90 -29.94
CA ILE A 607 -5.22 -2.24 -31.36
C ILE A 607 -4.41 -3.53 -31.49
N TYR A 608 -4.95 -4.50 -32.21
CA TYR A 608 -4.33 -5.82 -32.40
C TYR A 608 -4.33 -6.19 -33.88
N CYS A 609 -3.41 -7.07 -34.26
CA CYS A 609 -3.30 -7.63 -35.59
C CYS A 609 -3.52 -9.15 -35.52
N VAL A 610 -4.23 -9.68 -36.51
CA VAL A 610 -4.32 -11.11 -36.82
C VAL A 610 -3.58 -11.35 -38.12
N LYS A 611 -2.72 -12.37 -38.17
CA LYS A 611 -1.97 -12.77 -39.36
C LYS A 611 -2.45 -14.13 -39.85
N CYS A 612 -2.60 -14.22 -41.16
CA CYS A 612 -2.92 -15.44 -41.88
C CYS A 612 -1.64 -16.16 -42.34
N PRO A 613 -1.64 -17.50 -42.50
CA PRO A 613 -0.48 -18.24 -43.03
C PRO A 613 0.01 -17.77 -44.40
N CYS A 614 -0.89 -17.25 -45.25
CA CYS A 614 -0.55 -16.67 -46.55
C CYS A 614 0.18 -15.31 -46.48
N GLY A 615 0.49 -14.82 -45.28
CA GLY A 615 1.19 -13.55 -45.05
C GLY A 615 0.27 -12.34 -44.90
N LEU A 616 -1.02 -12.44 -45.23
CA LEU A 616 -1.97 -11.32 -45.11
C LEU A 616 -2.32 -11.00 -43.65
N ALA A 617 -2.60 -9.73 -43.38
CA ALA A 617 -2.93 -9.22 -42.05
C ALA A 617 -4.34 -8.61 -41.97
N TYR A 618 -4.95 -8.73 -40.79
CA TYR A 618 -6.17 -8.04 -40.37
C TYR A 618 -5.86 -7.20 -39.13
N VAL A 619 -6.25 -5.93 -39.12
CA VAL A 619 -6.13 -5.06 -37.94
C VAL A 619 -7.50 -4.82 -37.33
N GLY A 620 -7.59 -4.88 -36.00
CA GLY A 620 -8.82 -4.61 -35.27
C GLY A 620 -8.59 -3.88 -33.95
N GLN A 621 -9.65 -3.29 -33.40
CA GLN A 621 -9.68 -2.65 -32.09
C GLN A 621 -10.54 -3.39 -31.06
N THR A 622 -10.23 -3.22 -29.76
CA THR A 622 -11.11 -3.68 -28.67
C THR A 622 -10.94 -2.89 -27.37
N SER A 623 -12.06 -2.54 -26.73
CA SER A 623 -12.06 -2.02 -25.35
C SER A 623 -12.12 -3.13 -24.29
N ARG A 624 -12.43 -4.36 -24.72
CA ARG A 624 -12.48 -5.56 -23.88
C ARG A 624 -11.15 -6.33 -23.95
N PRO A 625 -10.85 -7.25 -23.02
CA PRO A 625 -9.69 -8.14 -23.16
C PRO A 625 -9.58 -8.74 -24.55
N VAL A 626 -8.42 -8.63 -25.19
CA VAL A 626 -8.24 -9.06 -26.58
C VAL A 626 -8.57 -10.54 -26.80
N LYS A 627 -8.36 -11.38 -25.79
CA LYS A 627 -8.75 -12.81 -25.83
C LYS A 627 -10.22 -13.04 -26.19
N MET A 628 -11.13 -12.18 -25.73
CA MET A 628 -12.55 -12.31 -26.06
C MET A 628 -12.80 -11.95 -27.52
N ARG A 629 -12.14 -10.90 -28.02
CA ARG A 629 -12.26 -10.49 -29.42
C ARG A 629 -11.68 -11.54 -30.37
N LEU A 630 -10.57 -12.17 -29.99
CA LEU A 630 -9.97 -13.26 -30.76
C LEU A 630 -10.86 -14.52 -30.80
N ASN A 631 -11.61 -14.79 -29.74
CA ASN A 631 -12.59 -15.87 -29.74
C ASN A 631 -13.74 -15.62 -30.70
N GLU A 632 -14.22 -14.39 -30.79
CA GLU A 632 -15.22 -13.98 -31.77
C GLU A 632 -14.70 -14.26 -33.19
N HIS A 633 -13.48 -13.81 -33.52
CA HIS A 633 -12.84 -14.12 -34.81
C HIS A 633 -12.71 -15.61 -35.09
N LYS A 634 -12.21 -16.38 -34.12
CA LYS A 634 -12.06 -17.84 -34.26
C LYS A 634 -13.40 -18.55 -34.46
N SER A 635 -14.45 -18.09 -33.76
CA SER A 635 -15.80 -18.61 -33.91
C SER A 635 -16.37 -18.32 -35.30
N THR A 636 -16.21 -17.08 -35.79
CA THR A 636 -16.68 -16.67 -37.12
C THR A 636 -15.96 -17.44 -38.23
N ILE A 637 -14.64 -17.67 -38.12
CA ILE A 637 -13.88 -18.50 -39.07
C ILE A 637 -14.37 -19.94 -39.07
N ARG A 638 -14.54 -20.55 -37.88
CA ARG A 638 -14.96 -21.96 -37.75
C ARG A 638 -16.35 -22.21 -38.33
N ASN A 639 -17.26 -21.26 -38.15
CA ASN A 639 -18.66 -21.40 -38.49
C ASN A 639 -19.04 -20.73 -39.82
N TYR A 640 -18.06 -20.28 -40.61
CA TYR A 640 -18.33 -19.59 -41.86
C TYR A 640 -18.98 -20.53 -42.88
N LYS A 641 -20.06 -20.05 -43.50
CA LYS A 641 -20.70 -20.72 -44.64
C LYS A 641 -20.80 -19.72 -45.80
N PRO A 642 -20.43 -20.12 -47.04
CA PRO A 642 -20.63 -19.27 -48.20
C PRO A 642 -22.14 -19.06 -48.42
N PRO A 643 -22.56 -17.85 -48.85
CA PRO A 643 -23.96 -17.61 -49.17
C PRO A 643 -24.40 -18.50 -50.34
N THR A 644 -25.38 -19.39 -50.12
CA THR A 644 -26.08 -20.13 -51.17
C THR A 644 -27.04 -19.19 -51.92
N GLN A 645 -27.17 -19.36 -53.24
CA GLN A 645 -28.04 -18.53 -54.06
C GLN A 645 -29.54 -18.73 -53.71
N SER A 646 -30.18 -17.63 -53.27
CA SER A 646 -31.62 -17.25 -53.34
C SER A 646 -32.65 -17.85 -52.34
N PRO A 647 -33.83 -17.20 -52.10
CA PRO A 647 -34.28 -15.85 -52.45
C PRO A 647 -34.65 -14.92 -51.26
N GLN A 648 -34.74 -13.62 -51.59
CA GLN A 648 -35.31 -12.45 -50.89
C GLN A 648 -35.80 -12.61 -49.43
N ARG A 649 -35.15 -11.89 -48.51
CA ARG A 649 -35.75 -11.47 -47.24
C ARG A 649 -35.89 -9.95 -47.20
N THR A 650 -37.08 -9.53 -46.78
CA THR A 650 -37.68 -8.20 -46.86
C THR A 650 -36.88 -7.11 -46.13
N ILE A 651 -36.86 -5.93 -46.74
CA ILE A 651 -36.16 -4.72 -46.34
C ILE A 651 -36.89 -4.08 -45.15
N GLN A 652 -36.72 -4.58 -43.91
CA GLN A 652 -37.15 -3.82 -42.72
C GLN A 652 -36.62 -4.33 -41.38
N THR A 653 -35.32 -4.64 -41.24
CA THR A 653 -34.70 -4.69 -39.88
C THR A 653 -33.17 -4.67 -39.86
N VAL A 654 -32.53 -4.04 -40.85
CA VAL A 654 -31.07 -4.14 -40.95
C VAL A 654 -30.44 -2.83 -41.39
N ARG A 655 -29.97 -2.04 -40.41
CA ARG A 655 -29.05 -0.93 -40.71
C ARG A 655 -28.09 -0.52 -39.58
N LYS A 656 -28.06 -1.23 -38.45
CA LYS A 656 -27.01 -1.02 -37.41
C LYS A 656 -26.26 -2.28 -36.98
N LYS A 657 -26.89 -3.46 -37.02
CA LYS A 657 -26.23 -4.77 -36.76
C LYS A 657 -25.46 -5.32 -37.97
N GLU A 658 -25.69 -4.79 -39.18
CA GLU A 658 -25.08 -5.33 -40.42
C GLU A 658 -23.65 -4.86 -40.66
N ILE A 659 -23.28 -3.65 -40.24
CA ILE A 659 -21.97 -3.05 -40.55
C ILE A 659 -20.84 -3.71 -39.73
N GLU A 660 -21.09 -4.09 -38.47
CA GLU A 660 -20.14 -4.89 -37.69
C GLU A 660 -20.04 -6.33 -38.20
N LYS A 661 -21.17 -6.91 -38.66
CA LYS A 661 -21.22 -8.29 -39.20
C LYS A 661 -20.50 -8.41 -40.55
N LYS A 662 -20.51 -7.36 -41.38
CA LYS A 662 -19.86 -7.29 -42.72
C LYS A 662 -18.33 -7.34 -42.65
N ARG A 663 -17.72 -6.68 -41.66
CA ARG A 663 -16.25 -6.59 -41.51
C ARG A 663 -15.60 -7.89 -41.03
N GLU A 664 -16.32 -8.69 -40.25
CA GLU A 664 -15.87 -9.99 -39.77
C GLU A 664 -15.99 -11.08 -40.86
N THR A 665 -16.75 -10.78 -41.91
CA THR A 665 -17.03 -11.73 -42.99
C THR A 665 -15.85 -11.91 -43.93
N LEU A 666 -15.01 -10.89 -44.17
CA LEU A 666 -13.88 -10.99 -45.10
C LEU A 666 -12.76 -11.88 -44.55
N LEU A 667 -12.38 -11.71 -43.28
CA LEU A 667 -11.39 -12.57 -42.62
C LEU A 667 -11.85 -14.05 -42.65
N ALA A 668 -13.11 -14.30 -42.32
CA ALA A 668 -13.67 -15.66 -42.33
C ALA A 668 -13.82 -16.23 -43.75
N LYS A 669 -14.28 -15.43 -44.72
CA LYS A 669 -14.35 -15.79 -46.14
C LYS A 669 -12.97 -16.13 -46.70
N HIS A 670 -11.95 -15.36 -46.35
CA HIS A 670 -10.58 -15.61 -46.78
C HIS A 670 -10.08 -16.97 -46.26
N PHE A 671 -10.23 -17.24 -44.97
CA PHE A 671 -9.84 -18.52 -44.38
C PHE A 671 -10.57 -19.70 -45.03
N PHE A 672 -11.87 -19.55 -45.33
CA PHE A 672 -12.65 -20.58 -46.02
C PHE A 672 -12.17 -20.81 -47.47
N THR A 673 -12.03 -19.73 -48.26
CA THR A 673 -11.64 -19.82 -49.68
C THR A 673 -10.23 -20.36 -49.91
N HIS A 674 -9.31 -20.13 -48.96
CA HIS A 674 -7.92 -20.57 -49.05
C HIS A 674 -7.63 -21.85 -48.24
N GLY A 675 -8.67 -22.52 -47.71
CA GLY A 675 -8.53 -23.77 -46.96
C GLY A 675 -7.74 -23.65 -45.65
N HIS A 676 -7.65 -22.44 -45.07
CA HIS A 676 -6.91 -22.20 -43.84
C HIS A 676 -7.74 -22.57 -42.60
N GLN A 677 -7.09 -23.21 -41.63
CA GLN A 677 -7.72 -23.64 -40.39
C GLN A 677 -7.62 -22.57 -39.29
N VAL A 678 -8.61 -22.56 -38.39
CA VAL A 678 -8.64 -21.66 -37.23
C VAL A 678 -7.43 -21.82 -36.29
N ALA A 679 -6.81 -23.00 -36.25
CA ALA A 679 -5.59 -23.27 -35.47
C ALA A 679 -4.36 -22.52 -36.01
N GLN A 680 -4.37 -22.13 -37.29
CA GLN A 680 -3.28 -21.42 -37.95
C GLN A 680 -3.35 -19.90 -37.74
N VAL A 681 -4.42 -19.39 -37.11
CA VAL A 681 -4.55 -17.97 -36.77
C VAL A 681 -3.41 -17.55 -35.85
N ARG A 682 -2.65 -16.53 -36.27
CA ARG A 682 -1.63 -15.88 -35.45
C ARG A 682 -2.03 -14.45 -35.09
N TRP A 683 -1.61 -13.92 -33.94
CA TRP A 683 -2.02 -12.58 -33.50
C TRP A 683 -1.00 -11.88 -32.59
N GLN A 684 -1.02 -10.55 -32.60
CA GLN A 684 -0.16 -9.69 -31.77
C GLN A 684 -0.90 -8.39 -31.39
N ILE A 685 -0.56 -7.78 -30.25
CA ILE A 685 -1.02 -6.42 -29.93
C ILE A 685 -0.06 -5.41 -30.53
N LEU A 686 -0.60 -4.42 -31.24
CA LEU A 686 0.14 -3.34 -31.89
C LEU A 686 0.35 -2.17 -30.92
N GLU A 687 -0.72 -1.80 -30.20
CA GLU A 687 -0.73 -0.60 -29.37
C GLU A 687 -1.80 -0.70 -28.29
N LYS A 688 -1.54 -0.09 -27.12
CA LYS A 688 -2.55 0.17 -26.10
C LYS A 688 -2.87 1.66 -26.00
N ILE A 689 -4.15 1.98 -26.12
CA ILE A 689 -4.64 3.36 -26.10
C ILE A 689 -4.73 3.86 -24.66
N GLN A 690 -3.98 4.91 -24.36
CA GLN A 690 -4.08 5.65 -23.11
C GLN A 690 -4.82 6.96 -23.34
N VAL A 691 -6.00 7.07 -22.75
CA VAL A 691 -6.88 8.23 -22.93
C VAL A 691 -6.56 9.29 -21.87
N ARG A 692 -6.31 10.54 -22.27
CA ARG A 692 -6.19 11.67 -21.33
C ARG A 692 -7.60 12.06 -20.85
N GLN A 693 -7.73 12.63 -19.66
CA GLN A 693 -9.04 13.02 -19.13
C GLN A 693 -9.75 13.98 -20.11
N GLY A 694 -10.97 13.62 -20.53
CA GLY A 694 -11.80 14.42 -21.44
C GLY A 694 -11.80 13.99 -22.91
N GLN A 695 -10.96 13.03 -23.33
CA GLN A 695 -10.95 12.52 -24.72
C GLN A 695 -11.97 11.39 -24.92
N ASP A 696 -12.65 11.38 -26.08
CA ASP A 696 -13.51 10.27 -26.48
C ASP A 696 -12.67 9.05 -26.84
N LYS A 697 -12.69 8.07 -25.93
CA LYS A 697 -11.98 6.80 -26.05
C LYS A 697 -12.38 6.00 -27.30
N LYS A 698 -13.66 6.01 -27.68
CA LYS A 698 -14.15 5.26 -28.83
C LYS A 698 -13.65 5.89 -30.12
N LYS A 699 -13.70 7.23 -30.21
CA LYS A 699 -13.13 8.00 -31.33
C LYS A 699 -11.63 7.72 -31.47
N LEU A 700 -10.86 7.78 -30.38
CA LEU A 700 -9.41 7.56 -30.40
C LEU A 700 -9.02 6.13 -30.80
N LEU A 701 -9.74 5.11 -30.30
CA LEU A 701 -9.51 3.72 -30.73
C LEU A 701 -9.71 3.60 -32.26
N SER A 702 -10.77 4.20 -32.81
CA SER A 702 -11.08 4.10 -34.25
C SER A 702 -10.07 4.87 -35.13
N GLN A 703 -9.57 6.01 -34.65
CA GLN A 703 -8.49 6.74 -35.31
C GLN A 703 -7.20 5.92 -35.37
N ARG A 704 -6.83 5.26 -34.26
CA ARG A 704 -5.62 4.43 -34.20
C ARG A 704 -5.77 3.12 -34.97
N GLU A 705 -6.95 2.52 -35.00
CA GLU A 705 -7.25 1.39 -35.89
C GLU A 705 -7.02 1.77 -37.36
N CYS A 706 -7.54 2.93 -37.81
CA CYS A 706 -7.31 3.41 -39.17
C CYS A 706 -5.83 3.65 -39.48
N TYR A 707 -5.09 4.25 -38.54
CA TYR A 707 -3.65 4.44 -38.68
C TYR A 707 -2.91 3.12 -38.90
N TRP A 708 -3.21 2.08 -38.12
CA TRP A 708 -2.54 0.78 -38.25
C TRP A 708 -2.96 0.01 -39.51
N ILE A 709 -4.21 0.14 -39.96
CA ILE A 709 -4.67 -0.42 -41.25
C ILE A 709 -3.86 0.19 -42.41
N TRP A 710 -3.69 1.52 -42.40
CA TRP A 710 -2.90 2.22 -43.41
C TRP A 710 -1.42 1.82 -43.33
N LEU A 711 -0.84 1.82 -42.12
CA LEU A 711 0.57 1.53 -41.90
C LEU A 711 0.97 0.11 -42.29
N LEU A 712 0.13 -0.89 -42.02
CA LEU A 712 0.39 -2.30 -42.36
C LEU A 712 -0.15 -2.72 -43.72
N GLN A 713 -0.73 -1.77 -44.48
CA GLN A 713 -1.42 -2.01 -45.75
C GLN A 713 -2.41 -3.18 -45.70
N SER A 714 -3.14 -3.32 -44.58
CA SER A 714 -3.98 -4.49 -44.32
C SER A 714 -5.32 -4.47 -45.04
N ARG A 715 -5.50 -3.60 -46.05
CA ARG A 715 -6.75 -3.45 -46.82
C ARG A 715 -6.80 -4.40 -48.01
N HIS A 716 -7.96 -5.00 -48.26
CA HIS A 716 -8.19 -5.81 -49.46
C HIS A 716 -7.88 -5.02 -50.75
N PRO A 717 -7.23 -5.62 -51.77
CA PRO A 717 -6.84 -7.03 -51.89
C PRO A 717 -5.51 -7.41 -51.23
N ARG A 718 -4.74 -6.44 -50.72
CA ARG A 718 -3.40 -6.67 -50.11
C ARG A 718 -3.45 -7.07 -48.63
N GLY A 719 -4.65 -7.16 -48.05
CA GLY A 719 -4.88 -7.57 -46.67
C GLY A 719 -6.35 -7.94 -46.43
N LEU A 720 -6.72 -8.09 -45.16
CA LEU A 720 -7.98 -8.72 -44.73
C LEU A 720 -8.99 -7.75 -44.14
N ASN A 721 -8.75 -6.44 -44.22
CA ASN A 721 -9.72 -5.39 -43.89
C ASN A 721 -10.48 -4.93 -45.15
N ASP A 722 -11.81 -4.89 -45.11
CA ASP A 722 -12.66 -4.45 -46.24
C ASP A 722 -12.47 -2.96 -46.57
N GLU A 723 -12.68 -2.08 -45.59
CA GLU A 723 -12.68 -0.62 -45.75
C GLU A 723 -12.12 0.08 -44.51
N PHE A 724 -11.56 1.29 -44.68
CA PHE A 724 -11.23 2.19 -43.56
C PHE A 724 -12.37 3.20 -43.37
N ASN A 725 -12.82 3.43 -42.13
CA ASN A 725 -13.87 4.42 -41.85
C ASN A 725 -13.23 5.73 -41.36
N MET A 726 -13.06 6.68 -42.28
CA MET A 726 -12.51 8.01 -41.97
C MET A 726 -13.44 8.91 -41.15
N ALA A 727 -14.70 8.52 -40.89
CA ALA A 727 -15.63 9.32 -40.09
C ALA A 727 -15.17 9.55 -38.64
N CYS A 728 -14.16 8.81 -38.17
CA CYS A 728 -13.53 9.08 -36.88
C CYS A 728 -12.56 10.28 -36.89
N PHE A 729 -12.23 10.84 -38.06
CA PHE A 729 -11.43 12.05 -38.22
C PHE A 729 -12.28 13.29 -38.56
N LEU A 730 -13.52 13.06 -39.01
CA LEU A 730 -14.59 14.06 -39.04
C LEU A 730 -15.15 14.28 -37.62
#